data_AF-A0A947JQE6-F1
#
_entry.id   AF-A0A947JQE6-F1
#
_cell.length_a   1.000
_cell.length_b   1.000
_cell.length_c   1.000
_cell.angle_alpha   90.00
_cell.angle_beta   90.00
_cell.angle_gamma   90.00
#
_symmetry.space_group_name_H-M   'P 1'
#
loop_
_entity.id
_entity.type
_entity.pdbx_description
1 polymer ?
#
loop_
_entity_poly.entity_id
_entity_poly.type
_entity_poly.pdbx_seq_one_letter_code
_entity_poly.pdbx_strand_id
1 'polypeptide(L)'
;MTKRKKQSIKAELPASETEQTTASTKILSGESSPVPASAASFPVVGIGASAGGLEAFEAFFSAMPDDLEPGMAFVLVQHLAPEYKSILVDLIRRYTRMQVFEVKDGVVVQPNCVYIIPPNRDLAFLNGTLQLLEPVLPRGQHLPIDFFFRSLAQDQHERAICIILSGTGRDGTLGARAVKGEGGMVMAQKPESAEFNGMPCSVIATGLVDYILPVAEMPAKLLAYATHAYGKRVSQISPQVSSSEESLKKIFVLLRSQTGHDFSQYKHNTINRRIERRMAVQQIPALADYVRFLQQTPSELNALFHELLIGVTNFFRDPDAFAALQAKAIPLLLAAKQSGSTLRVWVCGCSTGEEAYSLAILFYEQMEALNYHLKVQLFATDIDSRAIDVARAGIYPASIAIDVSAKRLARFFILQPDGITYRISKTIRDMVIFSEHDLIKDPPFSKLDLITCRNLLIYMSGELQKKLLPLFHYALSSGGMLFLGTSETVGELEEVFTPLDRQWKLYQRKDDAHSVYRPILRRLFQSLPEAGGAMRHSVQTVEQGKYPLRELTERLLLQRYAPVGALVSERGEILYLHGRTGRFLEPPPGEASLNILKMAREGLHHDLATALYKAVTHQQEVCHPGLRVKTNGEFTTVSLTVVPVSLASVDDNTRGAMASEQTLYLVALEDVLDMKEELSEKKGLAAPDEGRGQELADFEGRIDALRQELRIKEEYLQRNIEELDSSNEEMQSVNEELQSTNEELETSQEELQSVNEELATVNSELQTKVIDLSRANNDMNNLLAGTDIGMIFVDHQLRIQRF
;
A
#
# COMPACT_ATOMS: atom_id res chain seq x y z
N MET A 1 99.00 19.90 -24.37
CA MET A 1 99.19 19.96 -22.90
C MET A 1 98.07 19.19 -22.21
N THR A 2 98.41 18.00 -21.72
CA THR A 2 98.10 17.47 -20.38
C THR A 2 96.82 17.85 -19.61
N LYS A 3 96.16 16.78 -19.12
CA LYS A 3 95.41 16.57 -17.84
C LYS A 3 93.90 16.90 -17.85
N ARG A 4 93.04 15.85 -17.82
CA ARG A 4 92.45 15.11 -16.64
C ARG A 4 91.30 15.92 -16.00
N LYS A 5 90.08 15.39 -15.77
CA LYS A 5 89.75 14.16 -15.02
C LYS A 5 88.23 13.83 -15.12
N LYS A 6 87.93 12.52 -15.31
CA LYS A 6 86.86 11.64 -14.73
C LYS A 6 85.40 12.12 -14.68
N GLN A 7 84.47 11.53 -15.45
CA GLN A 7 83.72 10.27 -15.26
C GLN A 7 82.65 10.26 -14.15
N SER A 8 81.37 10.18 -14.54
CA SER A 8 80.37 9.27 -13.96
C SER A 8 79.28 8.99 -15.00
N ILE A 9 78.99 7.71 -15.23
CA ILE A 9 77.98 7.18 -16.17
C ILE A 9 76.65 7.01 -15.42
N LYS A 10 75.52 7.43 -16.01
CA LYS A 10 74.21 6.78 -15.86
C LYS A 10 73.36 7.06 -17.10
N ALA A 11 72.73 5.99 -17.61
CA ALA A 11 72.16 5.85 -18.94
C ALA A 11 70.84 6.60 -19.17
N GLU A 12 70.65 7.05 -20.42
CA GLU A 12 69.44 7.65 -20.99
C GLU A 12 68.45 6.60 -21.49
N LEU A 13 67.16 6.95 -21.48
CA LEU A 13 66.21 6.80 -22.60
C LEU A 13 65.01 7.76 -22.35
N PRO A 14 64.45 8.44 -23.39
CA PRO A 14 63.71 9.70 -23.22
C PRO A 14 62.17 9.57 -23.23
N ALA A 15 61.53 10.59 -22.66
CA ALA A 15 60.08 10.84 -22.58
C ALA A 15 59.58 11.75 -23.73
N SER A 16 58.28 11.67 -24.03
CA SER A 16 57.57 12.57 -24.96
C SER A 16 56.41 13.29 -24.27
N GLU A 17 56.07 14.45 -24.85
CA GLU A 17 55.54 15.67 -24.27
C GLU A 17 54.01 15.68 -24.03
N THR A 18 53.60 16.58 -23.13
CA THR A 18 52.23 16.97 -22.82
C THR A 18 52.13 18.49 -23.00
N GLU A 19 51.14 19.00 -23.73
CA GLU A 19 50.75 20.41 -23.63
C GLU A 19 49.23 20.60 -23.68
N GLN A 20 48.76 21.41 -22.73
CA GLN A 20 47.40 21.91 -22.53
C GLN A 20 47.17 23.18 -23.36
N THR A 21 45.93 23.47 -23.76
CA THR A 21 45.50 24.87 -23.92
C THR A 21 43.99 25.04 -23.81
N THR A 22 43.61 26.19 -23.24
CA THR A 22 42.31 26.66 -22.78
C THR A 22 41.52 27.49 -23.81
N ALA A 23 40.25 27.73 -23.48
CA ALA A 23 39.13 28.20 -24.31
C ALA A 23 39.17 29.66 -24.85
N SER A 24 38.37 29.92 -25.90
CA SER A 24 37.67 31.19 -26.14
C SER A 24 36.46 31.05 -27.07
N THR A 25 35.38 31.73 -26.69
CA THR A 25 34.00 31.72 -27.16
C THR A 25 33.79 32.46 -28.50
N LYS A 26 32.94 31.92 -29.39
CA LYS A 26 32.31 32.70 -30.47
C LYS A 26 30.86 32.27 -30.68
N ILE A 27 29.95 33.23 -30.50
CA ILE A 27 28.51 33.14 -30.69
C ILE A 27 28.21 33.27 -32.19
N LEU A 28 27.45 32.34 -32.76
CA LEU A 28 26.77 32.49 -34.05
C LEU A 28 25.34 31.96 -33.94
N SER A 29 24.41 32.83 -34.32
CA SER A 29 22.96 32.74 -34.28
C SER A 29 22.38 32.28 -35.62
N GLY A 30 21.31 31.45 -35.60
CA GLY A 30 20.44 31.10 -36.74
C GLY A 30 21.02 30.02 -37.65
N GLU A 31 20.36 28.90 -37.97
CA GLU A 31 18.94 28.69 -38.23
C GLU A 31 18.45 27.38 -37.57
N SER A 32 17.31 27.47 -36.89
CA SER A 32 16.56 26.32 -36.39
C SER A 32 15.88 25.60 -37.56
N SER A 33 16.49 24.52 -38.04
CA SER A 33 15.78 23.55 -38.86
C SER A 33 14.59 23.01 -38.04
N PRO A 34 13.36 23.04 -38.59
CA PRO A 34 12.19 22.60 -37.87
C PRO A 34 12.34 21.11 -37.53
N VAL A 35 12.18 20.78 -36.25
CA VAL A 35 11.96 19.41 -35.78
C VAL A 35 10.87 18.81 -36.68
N PRO A 36 11.15 17.75 -37.45
CA PRO A 36 10.12 17.18 -38.31
C PRO A 36 8.97 16.69 -37.43
N ALA A 37 7.78 17.16 -37.78
CA ALA A 37 6.53 16.84 -37.12
C ALA A 37 6.32 15.33 -37.00
N SER A 38 6.00 14.89 -35.77
CA SER A 38 5.25 13.67 -35.44
C SER A 38 5.55 12.45 -36.32
N ALA A 39 6.62 11.70 -36.00
CA ALA A 39 6.74 10.32 -36.45
C ALA A 39 5.45 9.57 -36.07
N ALA A 40 4.78 8.95 -37.04
CA ALA A 40 3.57 8.18 -36.79
C ALA A 40 3.83 7.15 -35.68
N SER A 41 3.13 7.28 -34.56
CA SER A 41 3.40 6.45 -33.38
C SER A 41 2.71 5.10 -33.49
N PHE A 42 3.46 4.02 -33.44
CA PHE A 42 2.98 2.64 -33.43
C PHE A 42 3.44 1.93 -32.15
N PRO A 43 2.75 0.86 -31.68
CA PRO A 43 3.19 0.12 -30.50
C PRO A 43 4.42 -0.74 -30.77
N VAL A 44 5.23 -0.91 -29.72
CA VAL A 44 6.47 -1.69 -29.76
C VAL A 44 6.35 -2.84 -28.77
N VAL A 45 6.55 -4.06 -29.27
CA VAL A 45 6.40 -5.32 -28.54
C VAL A 45 7.78 -5.87 -28.21
N GLY A 46 8.16 -5.82 -26.95
CA GLY A 46 9.33 -6.52 -26.43
C GLY A 46 8.99 -7.97 -26.08
N ILE A 47 9.68 -8.94 -26.68
CA ILE A 47 9.51 -10.37 -26.36
C ILE A 47 10.78 -10.87 -25.67
N GLY A 48 10.64 -11.27 -24.41
CA GLY A 48 11.72 -11.79 -23.58
C GLY A 48 11.63 -13.30 -23.43
N ALA A 49 12.73 -14.01 -23.69
CA ALA A 49 12.82 -15.45 -23.48
C ALA A 49 14.24 -15.87 -23.05
N SER A 50 14.37 -17.06 -22.47
CA SER A 50 15.67 -17.65 -22.08
C SER A 50 15.74 -19.11 -22.57
N ALA A 51 15.92 -20.08 -21.66
CA ALA A 51 15.86 -21.50 -21.98
C ALA A 51 14.49 -21.91 -22.56
N GLY A 52 14.49 -22.65 -23.67
CA GLY A 52 13.28 -22.98 -24.43
C GLY A 52 12.65 -21.78 -25.18
N GLY A 53 13.38 -20.66 -25.27
CA GLY A 53 12.90 -19.46 -25.95
C GLY A 53 12.79 -19.62 -27.46
N LEU A 54 13.57 -20.53 -28.06
CA LEU A 54 13.61 -20.72 -29.51
C LEU A 54 12.28 -21.27 -30.03
N GLU A 55 11.82 -22.41 -29.48
CA GLU A 55 10.54 -23.01 -29.84
C GLU A 55 9.38 -22.04 -29.59
N ALA A 56 9.48 -21.24 -28.51
CA ALA A 56 8.47 -20.24 -28.18
C ALA A 56 8.45 -19.10 -29.23
N PHE A 57 9.59 -18.60 -29.70
CA PHE A 57 9.62 -17.62 -30.78
C PHE A 57 9.06 -18.20 -32.09
N GLU A 58 9.47 -19.42 -32.46
CA GLU A 58 8.96 -20.10 -33.66
C GLU A 58 7.43 -20.25 -33.62
N ALA A 59 6.89 -20.72 -32.50
CA ALA A 59 5.45 -20.88 -32.30
C ALA A 59 4.70 -19.54 -32.38
N PHE A 60 5.27 -18.48 -31.81
CA PHE A 60 4.65 -17.14 -31.83
C PHE A 60 4.56 -16.59 -33.25
N PHE A 61 5.66 -16.58 -34.00
CA PHE A 61 5.68 -16.02 -35.36
C PHE A 61 4.93 -16.90 -36.36
N SER A 62 4.95 -18.23 -36.19
CA SER A 62 4.14 -19.15 -37.02
C SER A 62 2.63 -18.94 -36.86
N ALA A 63 2.19 -18.45 -35.69
CA ALA A 63 0.79 -18.17 -35.41
C ALA A 63 0.38 -16.72 -35.78
N MET A 64 1.30 -15.88 -36.25
CA MET A 64 0.97 -14.55 -36.77
C MET A 64 0.22 -14.68 -38.11
N PRO A 65 -0.89 -13.96 -38.31
CA PRO A 65 -1.59 -13.95 -39.59
C PRO A 65 -0.70 -13.45 -40.75
N ASP A 66 -0.69 -14.20 -41.85
CA ASP A 66 0.14 -13.97 -43.02
C ASP A 66 -0.37 -12.83 -43.95
N ASP A 67 -1.62 -12.43 -43.75
CA ASP A 67 -2.40 -11.52 -44.59
C ASP A 67 -2.56 -10.11 -43.99
N LEU A 68 -2.13 -9.91 -42.75
CA LEU A 68 -2.31 -8.66 -42.02
C LEU A 68 -0.96 -8.05 -41.64
N GLU A 69 -0.75 -6.78 -41.99
CA GLU A 69 0.34 -5.99 -41.42
C GLU A 69 -0.01 -5.62 -39.97
N PRO A 70 0.77 -6.07 -38.95
CA PRO A 70 0.41 -5.86 -37.55
C PRO A 70 0.34 -4.38 -37.15
N GLY A 71 1.06 -3.51 -37.86
CA GLY A 71 1.21 -2.11 -37.49
C GLY A 71 2.03 -1.92 -36.22
N MET A 72 2.88 -2.89 -35.87
CA MET A 72 3.69 -2.92 -34.64
C MET A 72 5.12 -3.35 -34.95
N ALA A 73 6.06 -2.99 -34.09
CA ALA A 73 7.42 -3.51 -34.16
C ALA A 73 7.66 -4.56 -33.07
N PHE A 74 8.48 -5.57 -33.37
CA PHE A 74 8.82 -6.63 -32.43
C PHE A 74 10.31 -6.58 -32.11
N VAL A 75 10.68 -6.63 -30.83
CA VAL A 75 12.06 -6.66 -30.36
C VAL A 75 12.26 -7.91 -29.51
N LEU A 76 13.05 -8.85 -29.98
CA LEU A 76 13.38 -10.10 -29.30
C LEU A 76 14.63 -9.89 -28.46
N VAL A 77 14.48 -10.12 -27.16
CA VAL A 77 15.58 -10.12 -26.20
C VAL A 77 15.72 -11.53 -25.65
N GLN A 78 16.84 -12.17 -25.94
CA GLN A 78 17.18 -13.49 -25.43
C GLN A 78 18.51 -13.45 -24.70
N HIS A 79 18.59 -14.13 -23.56
CA HIS A 79 19.86 -14.33 -22.86
C HIS A 79 20.74 -15.34 -23.62
N LEU A 80 21.57 -14.86 -24.56
CA LEU A 80 22.42 -15.69 -25.41
C LEU A 80 23.82 -15.91 -24.80
N ALA A 81 24.34 -17.14 -24.90
CA ALA A 81 25.74 -17.43 -24.57
C ALA A 81 26.68 -16.78 -25.63
N PRO A 82 27.74 -16.05 -25.24
CA PRO A 82 28.60 -15.28 -26.16
C PRO A 82 29.35 -16.08 -27.23
N GLU A 83 29.42 -17.41 -27.10
CA GLU A 83 30.19 -18.30 -27.98
C GLU A 83 29.35 -18.83 -29.17
N TYR A 84 28.05 -18.55 -29.21
CA TYR A 84 27.17 -18.94 -30.32
C TYR A 84 26.94 -17.76 -31.28
N LYS A 85 27.27 -17.95 -32.56
CA LYS A 85 26.71 -17.08 -33.61
C LYS A 85 25.20 -17.24 -33.60
N SER A 86 24.47 -16.15 -33.39
CA SER A 86 23.01 -16.17 -33.35
C SER A 86 22.46 -16.55 -34.72
N ILE A 87 22.00 -17.80 -34.87
CA ILE A 87 21.26 -18.28 -36.05
C ILE A 87 19.79 -17.82 -35.96
N LEU A 88 19.41 -17.14 -34.87
CA LEU A 88 18.05 -16.72 -34.58
C LEU A 88 17.46 -15.84 -35.70
N VAL A 89 18.25 -14.95 -36.29
CA VAL A 89 17.82 -14.11 -37.42
C VAL A 89 17.39 -14.97 -38.61
N ASP A 90 18.21 -15.95 -39.00
CA ASP A 90 17.93 -16.82 -40.14
C ASP A 90 16.84 -17.85 -39.87
N LEU A 91 16.59 -18.15 -38.60
CA LEU A 91 15.51 -19.04 -38.18
C LEU A 91 14.16 -18.33 -38.21
N ILE A 92 14.06 -17.16 -37.56
CA ILE A 92 12.81 -16.40 -37.49
C ILE A 92 12.35 -15.95 -38.88
N ARG A 93 13.28 -15.63 -39.79
CA ARG A 93 12.97 -15.34 -41.20
C ARG A 93 12.16 -16.43 -41.92
N ARG A 94 12.20 -17.68 -41.45
CA ARG A 94 11.44 -18.79 -42.07
C ARG A 94 9.98 -18.82 -41.62
N TYR A 95 9.68 -18.20 -40.48
CA TYR A 95 8.37 -18.24 -39.83
C TYR A 95 7.64 -16.90 -39.86
N THR A 96 8.20 -15.87 -40.51
CA THR A 96 7.52 -14.58 -40.69
C THR A 96 7.84 -13.93 -42.03
N ARG A 97 6.87 -13.20 -42.58
CA ARG A 97 7.05 -12.33 -43.75
C ARG A 97 7.61 -10.95 -43.40
N MET A 98 7.62 -10.59 -42.11
CA MET A 98 8.19 -9.33 -41.63
C MET A 98 9.70 -9.27 -41.88
N GLN A 99 10.23 -8.05 -42.01
CA GLN A 99 11.68 -7.89 -42.14
C GLN A 99 12.35 -8.15 -40.79
N VAL A 100 13.31 -9.08 -40.77
CA VAL A 100 14.05 -9.47 -39.56
C VAL A 100 15.47 -8.92 -39.62
N PHE A 101 15.84 -8.15 -38.59
CA PHE A 101 17.12 -7.47 -38.44
C PHE A 101 17.83 -7.90 -37.16
N GLU A 102 19.14 -8.13 -37.25
CA GLU A 102 20.01 -8.05 -36.07
C GLU A 102 20.19 -6.56 -35.72
N VAL A 103 20.03 -6.21 -34.44
CA VAL A 103 20.13 -4.82 -34.00
C VAL A 103 21.54 -4.29 -34.22
N LYS A 104 21.63 -3.10 -34.80
CA LYS A 104 22.83 -2.27 -34.83
C LYS A 104 22.60 -1.05 -33.95
N ASP A 105 23.69 -0.53 -33.40
CA ASP A 105 23.62 0.62 -32.50
C ASP A 105 22.96 1.83 -33.18
N GLY A 106 22.03 2.47 -32.47
CA GLY A 106 21.27 3.63 -32.94
C GLY A 106 20.23 3.36 -34.03
N VAL A 107 19.81 2.10 -34.26
CA VAL A 107 18.82 1.80 -35.31
C VAL A 107 17.44 2.36 -34.95
N VAL A 108 16.83 3.07 -35.90
CA VAL A 108 15.46 3.57 -35.77
C VAL A 108 14.48 2.42 -35.97
N VAL A 109 13.56 2.24 -35.03
CA VAL A 109 12.56 1.18 -35.09
C VAL A 109 11.47 1.56 -36.10
N GLN A 110 11.08 0.58 -36.92
CA GLN A 110 10.05 0.70 -37.94
C GLN A 110 8.91 -0.30 -37.67
N PRO A 111 7.66 0.03 -38.02
CA PRO A 111 6.55 -0.91 -37.88
C PRO A 111 6.71 -2.08 -38.85
N ASN A 112 6.08 -3.21 -38.52
CA ASN A 112 6.11 -4.46 -39.31
C ASN A 112 7.51 -5.07 -39.45
N CYS A 113 8.40 -4.77 -38.50
CA CYS A 113 9.77 -5.27 -38.45
C CYS A 113 10.03 -6.03 -37.15
N VAL A 114 10.94 -7.00 -37.24
CA VAL A 114 11.42 -7.82 -36.13
C VAL A 114 12.90 -7.52 -35.89
N TYR A 115 13.26 -7.16 -34.68
CA TYR A 115 14.62 -6.81 -34.26
C TYR A 115 15.13 -7.80 -33.23
N ILE A 116 16.35 -8.31 -33.42
CA ILE A 116 16.96 -9.31 -32.54
C ILE A 116 18.23 -8.75 -31.93
N ILE A 117 18.33 -8.83 -30.60
CA ILE A 117 19.53 -8.41 -29.87
C ILE A 117 20.75 -9.27 -30.28
N PRO A 118 21.91 -8.67 -30.58
CA PRO A 118 23.15 -9.42 -30.79
C PRO A 118 23.65 -10.05 -29.47
N PRO A 119 24.45 -11.13 -29.53
CA PRO A 119 24.99 -11.77 -28.34
C PRO A 119 25.91 -10.82 -27.54
N ASN A 120 25.95 -11.02 -26.22
CA ASN A 120 26.84 -10.29 -25.30
C ASN A 120 26.67 -8.75 -25.31
N ARG A 121 25.44 -8.27 -25.49
CA ARG A 121 25.09 -6.84 -25.45
C ARG A 121 23.86 -6.62 -24.58
N ASP A 122 23.78 -5.43 -24.02
CA ASP A 122 22.54 -4.87 -23.46
C ASP A 122 21.83 -4.02 -24.51
N LEU A 123 20.50 -3.95 -24.40
CA LEU A 123 19.65 -3.22 -25.33
C LEU A 123 18.80 -2.22 -24.57
N ALA A 124 18.94 -0.93 -24.90
CA ALA A 124 18.07 0.14 -24.42
C ALA A 124 17.22 0.70 -25.56
N PHE A 125 16.01 1.16 -25.24
CA PHE A 125 15.12 1.88 -26.14
C PHE A 125 15.11 3.36 -25.75
N LEU A 126 15.39 4.26 -26.70
CA LEU A 126 15.41 5.70 -26.45
C LEU A 126 15.01 6.47 -27.71
N ASN A 127 14.02 7.36 -27.59
CA ASN A 127 13.50 8.23 -28.64
C ASN A 127 13.17 7.46 -29.95
N GLY A 128 12.56 6.28 -29.85
CA GLY A 128 12.26 5.45 -31.02
C GLY A 128 13.46 4.70 -31.63
N THR A 129 14.62 4.71 -30.97
CA THR A 129 15.84 4.03 -31.42
C THR A 129 16.31 2.96 -30.45
N LEU A 130 16.95 1.93 -30.98
CA LEU A 130 17.59 0.86 -30.21
C LEU A 130 19.09 1.15 -30.03
N GLN A 131 19.53 1.20 -28.78
CA GLN A 131 20.90 1.53 -28.37
C GLN A 131 21.57 0.29 -27.78
N LEU A 132 22.76 -0.06 -28.29
CA LEU A 132 23.52 -1.21 -27.81
C LEU A 132 24.56 -0.79 -26.79
N LEU A 133 24.55 -1.46 -25.64
CA LEU A 133 25.44 -1.18 -24.53
C LEU A 133 26.33 -2.40 -24.24
N GLU A 134 27.52 -2.15 -23.71
CA GLU A 134 28.38 -3.21 -23.19
C GLU A 134 27.89 -3.66 -21.81
N PRO A 135 27.74 -4.97 -21.56
CA PRO A 135 27.32 -5.47 -20.26
C PRO A 135 28.32 -5.07 -19.18
N VAL A 136 27.83 -4.38 -18.14
CA VAL A 136 28.65 -3.93 -17.00
C VAL A 136 28.77 -5.03 -15.92
N LEU A 137 27.78 -5.92 -15.85
CA LEU A 137 27.69 -6.96 -14.82
C LEU A 137 28.26 -8.32 -15.31
N PRO A 138 28.89 -9.11 -14.41
CA PRO A 138 29.31 -10.47 -14.72
C PRO A 138 28.14 -11.40 -15.09
N ARG A 139 28.43 -12.47 -15.84
CA ARG A 139 27.45 -13.51 -16.22
C ARG A 139 26.75 -14.06 -14.96
N GLY A 140 25.41 -14.09 -14.98
CA GLY A 140 24.55 -14.59 -13.88
C GLY A 140 23.85 -13.50 -13.04
N GLN A 141 24.33 -12.25 -13.07
CA GLN A 141 23.61 -11.08 -12.51
C GLN A 141 23.04 -10.18 -13.61
N HIS A 142 23.25 -10.57 -14.87
CA HIS A 142 22.85 -9.85 -16.06
C HIS A 142 21.37 -10.14 -16.36
N LEU A 143 20.53 -9.09 -16.37
CA LEU A 143 19.08 -9.17 -16.60
C LEU A 143 18.69 -8.32 -17.82
N PRO A 144 19.09 -8.72 -19.04
CA PRO A 144 18.91 -7.93 -20.25
C PRO A 144 17.43 -7.68 -20.60
N ILE A 145 16.52 -8.59 -20.25
CA ILE A 145 15.09 -8.43 -20.54
C ILE A 145 14.49 -7.34 -19.64
N ASP A 146 14.77 -7.37 -18.34
CA ASP A 146 14.35 -6.32 -17.40
C ASP A 146 14.92 -4.95 -17.80
N PHE A 147 16.20 -4.91 -18.19
CA PHE A 147 16.85 -3.67 -18.63
C PHE A 147 16.14 -3.08 -19.86
N PHE A 148 15.91 -3.89 -20.89
CA PHE A 148 15.22 -3.45 -22.11
C PHE A 148 13.78 -3.00 -21.80
N PHE A 149 12.99 -3.80 -21.09
CA PHE A 149 11.59 -3.48 -20.79
C PHE A 149 11.43 -2.20 -19.97
N ARG A 150 12.35 -1.89 -19.05
CA ARG A 150 12.35 -0.62 -18.31
C ARG A 150 12.53 0.59 -19.25
N SER A 151 13.51 0.53 -20.14
CA SER A 151 13.74 1.60 -21.12
C SER A 151 12.57 1.73 -22.13
N LEU A 152 12.01 0.60 -22.56
CA LEU A 152 10.83 0.55 -23.43
C LEU A 152 9.62 1.21 -22.76
N ALA A 153 9.37 0.91 -21.49
CA ALA A 153 8.29 1.50 -20.72
C ALA A 153 8.43 3.02 -20.62
N GLN A 154 9.64 3.49 -20.29
CA GLN A 154 9.95 4.92 -20.14
C GLN A 154 9.74 5.73 -21.43
N ASP A 155 10.04 5.12 -22.59
CA ASP A 155 9.95 5.81 -23.88
C ASP A 155 8.57 5.69 -24.54
N GLN A 156 7.97 4.50 -24.50
CA GLN A 156 6.74 4.21 -25.24
C GLN A 156 5.46 4.34 -24.40
N HIS A 157 5.58 4.46 -23.08
CA HIS A 157 4.47 4.57 -22.14
C HIS A 157 3.36 3.51 -22.39
N GLU A 158 2.11 3.92 -22.60
CA GLU A 158 0.99 3.00 -22.89
C GLU A 158 1.20 2.12 -24.12
N ARG A 159 2.05 2.54 -25.07
CA ARG A 159 2.35 1.79 -26.30
C ARG A 159 3.39 0.69 -26.11
N ALA A 160 4.02 0.62 -24.93
CA ALA A 160 4.92 -0.46 -24.57
C ALA A 160 4.11 -1.74 -24.34
N ILE A 161 4.50 -2.82 -25.01
CA ILE A 161 3.94 -4.15 -24.79
C ILE A 161 5.11 -5.07 -24.46
N CYS A 162 4.99 -5.87 -23.40
CA CYS A 162 5.94 -6.94 -23.15
C CYS A 162 5.29 -8.32 -23.11
N ILE A 163 6.01 -9.29 -23.65
CA ILE A 163 5.64 -10.70 -23.70
C ILE A 163 6.77 -11.49 -23.06
N ILE A 164 6.46 -12.24 -22.00
CA ILE A 164 7.42 -13.12 -21.33
C ILE A 164 7.11 -14.56 -21.74
N LEU A 165 8.08 -15.22 -22.35
CA LEU A 165 8.00 -16.60 -22.82
C LEU A 165 8.85 -17.53 -21.94
N SER A 166 8.96 -18.79 -22.35
CA SER A 166 9.75 -19.83 -21.71
C SER A 166 11.16 -19.35 -21.33
N GLY A 167 11.56 -19.69 -20.12
CA GLY A 167 12.86 -19.34 -19.59
C GLY A 167 13.05 -19.70 -18.12
N THR A 168 14.31 -19.88 -17.74
CA THR A 168 14.72 -20.06 -16.35
C THR A 168 14.95 -18.71 -15.67
N GLY A 169 14.81 -18.66 -14.35
CA GLY A 169 15.04 -17.44 -13.58
C GLY A 169 13.84 -16.50 -13.59
N ARG A 170 14.11 -15.19 -13.55
CA ARG A 170 13.10 -14.14 -13.25
C ARG A 170 13.24 -12.89 -14.12
N ASP A 171 14.14 -12.93 -15.08
CA ASP A 171 14.37 -11.81 -16.00
C ASP A 171 13.07 -11.46 -16.75
N GLY A 172 12.72 -10.18 -16.82
CA GLY A 172 11.43 -9.68 -17.32
C GLY A 172 10.38 -9.37 -16.25
N THR A 173 10.55 -9.79 -15.00
CA THR A 173 9.59 -9.50 -13.91
C THR A 173 9.57 -8.02 -13.53
N LEU A 174 10.74 -7.39 -13.35
CA LEU A 174 10.83 -5.97 -13.00
C LEU A 174 10.50 -5.08 -14.20
N GLY A 175 10.85 -5.53 -15.39
CA GLY A 175 10.48 -4.93 -16.67
C GLY A 175 8.97 -4.90 -16.88
N ALA A 176 8.28 -6.02 -16.64
CA ALA A 176 6.82 -6.09 -16.71
C ALA A 176 6.15 -5.12 -15.73
N ARG A 177 6.67 -5.01 -14.50
CA ARG A 177 6.22 -4.00 -13.53
C ARG A 177 6.38 -2.59 -14.10
N ALA A 178 7.54 -2.26 -14.67
CA ALA A 178 7.78 -0.95 -15.27
C ALA A 178 6.81 -0.66 -16.44
N VAL A 179 6.63 -1.61 -17.35
CA VAL A 179 5.66 -1.52 -18.47
C VAL A 179 4.25 -1.28 -17.93
N LYS A 180 3.83 -1.98 -16.88
CA LYS A 180 2.53 -1.71 -16.22
C LYS A 180 2.42 -0.35 -15.57
N GLY A 181 3.47 0.08 -14.89
CA GLY A 181 3.54 1.41 -14.28
C GLY A 181 3.21 2.50 -15.28
N GLU A 182 3.73 2.37 -16.49
CA GLU A 182 3.53 3.31 -17.58
C GLU A 182 2.23 3.11 -18.38
N GLY A 183 1.45 2.06 -18.08
CA GLY A 183 0.16 1.79 -18.73
C GLY A 183 0.21 0.84 -19.92
N GLY A 184 1.35 0.20 -20.15
CA GLY A 184 1.54 -0.79 -21.21
C GLY A 184 0.87 -2.15 -20.93
N MET A 185 0.93 -3.04 -21.92
CA MET A 185 0.35 -4.39 -21.87
C MET A 185 1.40 -5.44 -21.50
N VAL A 186 1.01 -6.48 -20.75
CA VAL A 186 1.88 -7.59 -20.33
C VAL A 186 1.20 -8.91 -20.64
N MET A 187 1.86 -9.76 -21.40
CA MET A 187 1.45 -11.15 -21.65
C MET A 187 2.50 -12.11 -21.09
N ALA A 188 2.06 -13.23 -20.55
CA ALA A 188 2.94 -14.32 -20.12
C ALA A 188 2.51 -15.64 -20.76
N GLN A 189 3.49 -16.47 -21.11
CA GLN A 189 3.23 -17.84 -21.53
C GLN A 189 2.58 -18.63 -20.41
N LYS A 190 1.56 -19.42 -20.75
CA LYS A 190 0.93 -20.33 -19.79
C LYS A 190 1.99 -21.31 -19.24
N PRO A 191 2.21 -21.39 -17.90
CA PRO A 191 3.31 -22.16 -17.33
C PRO A 191 3.38 -23.62 -17.77
N GLU A 192 2.24 -24.27 -17.98
CA GLU A 192 2.17 -25.68 -18.39
C GLU A 192 2.55 -25.91 -19.85
N SER A 193 2.56 -24.85 -20.66
CA SER A 193 2.97 -24.88 -22.07
C SER A 193 4.43 -24.45 -22.27
N ALA A 194 5.11 -23.99 -21.21
CA ALA A 194 6.50 -23.56 -21.25
C ALA A 194 7.43 -24.74 -20.98
N GLU A 195 8.49 -24.89 -21.78
CA GLU A 195 9.54 -25.88 -21.50
C GLU A 195 10.23 -25.56 -20.16
N PHE A 196 10.47 -24.26 -19.91
CA PHE A 196 10.94 -23.75 -18.64
C PHE A 196 9.98 -22.67 -18.13
N ASN A 197 9.33 -22.94 -17.01
CA ASN A 197 8.25 -22.09 -16.48
C ASN A 197 8.71 -21.03 -15.46
N GLY A 198 10.02 -20.94 -15.14
CA GLY A 198 10.53 -20.04 -14.11
C GLY A 198 10.20 -18.56 -14.36
N MET A 199 10.52 -18.05 -15.56
CA MET A 199 10.22 -16.68 -15.96
C MET A 199 8.71 -16.41 -16.03
N PRO A 200 7.88 -17.23 -16.72
CA PRO A 200 6.43 -17.07 -16.72
C PRO A 200 5.81 -17.09 -15.31
N CYS A 201 6.15 -18.04 -14.45
CA CYS A 201 5.64 -18.11 -13.08
C CYS A 201 6.02 -16.87 -12.27
N SER A 202 7.26 -16.39 -12.42
CA SER A 202 7.75 -15.19 -11.72
C SER A 202 6.96 -13.93 -12.10
N VAL A 203 6.67 -13.73 -13.39
CA VAL A 203 5.88 -12.57 -13.82
C VAL A 203 4.41 -12.72 -13.46
N ILE A 204 3.83 -13.92 -13.55
CA ILE A 204 2.43 -14.19 -13.17
C ILE A 204 2.22 -13.93 -11.67
N ALA A 205 3.16 -14.32 -10.82
CA ALA A 205 3.11 -14.10 -9.38
C ALA A 205 3.06 -12.61 -8.99
N THR A 206 3.39 -11.69 -9.90
CA THR A 206 3.19 -10.25 -9.65
C THR A 206 1.73 -9.83 -9.64
N GLY A 207 0.82 -10.64 -10.20
CA GLY A 207 -0.59 -10.28 -10.36
C GLY A 207 -0.83 -9.17 -11.39
N LEU A 208 0.17 -8.84 -12.20
CA LEU A 208 0.15 -7.72 -13.16
C LEU A 208 0.01 -8.16 -14.63
N VAL A 209 -0.07 -9.46 -14.91
CA VAL A 209 -0.18 -10.00 -16.28
C VAL A 209 -1.62 -9.86 -16.78
N ASP A 210 -1.85 -9.28 -17.96
CA ASP A 210 -3.21 -9.17 -18.53
C ASP A 210 -3.68 -10.48 -19.15
N TYR A 211 -2.76 -11.19 -19.81
CA TYR A 211 -3.06 -12.41 -20.57
C TYR A 211 -2.05 -13.50 -20.23
N ILE A 212 -2.58 -14.62 -19.76
CA ILE A 212 -1.83 -15.85 -19.53
C ILE A 212 -2.34 -16.88 -20.54
N LEU A 213 -1.57 -17.10 -21.61
CA LEU A 213 -2.04 -17.83 -22.79
C LEU A 213 -0.96 -18.79 -23.32
N PRO A 214 -1.34 -19.89 -23.99
CA PRO A 214 -0.42 -20.62 -24.86
C PRO A 214 0.14 -19.69 -25.95
N VAL A 215 1.39 -19.89 -26.34
CA VAL A 215 2.10 -18.98 -27.27
C VAL A 215 1.38 -18.82 -28.60
N ALA A 216 0.79 -19.89 -29.13
CA ALA A 216 0.05 -19.87 -30.40
C ALA A 216 -1.21 -18.98 -30.36
N GLU A 217 -1.78 -18.70 -29.19
CA GLU A 217 -2.97 -17.86 -29.05
C GLU A 217 -2.62 -16.36 -28.87
N MET A 218 -1.36 -16.06 -28.52
CA MET A 218 -0.93 -14.70 -28.21
C MET A 218 -1.03 -13.73 -29.39
N PRO A 219 -0.58 -14.08 -30.62
CA PRO A 219 -0.70 -13.20 -31.79
C PRO A 219 -2.11 -12.65 -32.03
N ALA A 220 -3.11 -13.53 -32.03
CA ALA A 220 -4.50 -13.13 -32.29
C ALA A 220 -5.02 -12.17 -31.22
N LYS A 221 -4.70 -12.44 -29.94
CA LYS A 221 -5.09 -11.56 -28.82
C LYS A 221 -4.34 -10.22 -28.83
N LEU A 222 -3.06 -10.25 -29.16
CA LEU A 222 -2.23 -9.06 -29.30
C LEU A 222 -2.78 -8.12 -30.40
N LEU A 223 -3.12 -8.67 -31.57
CA LEU A 223 -3.70 -7.91 -32.68
C LEU A 223 -5.08 -7.33 -32.32
N ALA A 224 -5.94 -8.10 -31.66
CA ALA A 224 -7.24 -7.62 -31.19
C ALA A 224 -7.08 -6.47 -30.18
N TYR A 225 -6.15 -6.60 -29.22
CA TYR A 225 -5.82 -5.53 -28.28
C TYR A 225 -5.30 -4.29 -28.99
N ALA A 226 -4.31 -4.43 -29.87
CA ALA A 226 -3.71 -3.29 -30.57
C ALA A 226 -4.72 -2.55 -31.46
N THR A 227 -5.62 -3.27 -32.10
CA THR A 227 -6.71 -2.69 -32.92
C THR A 227 -7.67 -1.88 -32.05
N HIS A 228 -8.00 -2.36 -30.85
CA HIS A 228 -8.91 -1.66 -29.95
C HIS A 228 -8.25 -0.46 -29.26
N ALA A 229 -7.03 -0.64 -28.76
CA ALA A 229 -6.29 0.36 -28.00
C ALA A 229 -5.68 1.47 -28.88
N TYR A 230 -5.19 1.14 -30.09
CA TYR A 230 -4.45 2.06 -30.96
C TYR A 230 -5.05 2.21 -32.35
N GLY A 231 -6.09 1.45 -32.69
CA GLY A 231 -6.77 1.61 -33.97
C GLY A 231 -7.28 3.04 -34.14
N LYS A 232 -7.29 3.53 -35.39
CA LYS A 232 -7.87 4.83 -35.73
C LYS A 232 -9.35 4.84 -35.30
N ARG A 233 -9.64 5.29 -34.07
CA ARG A 233 -10.89 5.95 -33.77
C ARG A 233 -10.91 7.17 -34.68
N VAL A 234 -11.50 7.02 -35.86
CA VAL A 234 -12.06 8.14 -36.60
C VAL A 234 -12.83 8.93 -35.56
N SER A 235 -12.42 10.18 -35.35
CA SER A 235 -13.18 11.18 -34.64
C SER A 235 -14.61 11.22 -35.19
N GLN A 236 -15.47 10.40 -34.62
CA GLN A 236 -16.89 10.67 -34.48
C GLN A 236 -17.15 10.85 -32.99
N ILE A 237 -16.46 11.83 -32.41
CA ILE A 237 -17.01 12.57 -31.29
C ILE A 237 -18.18 13.37 -31.87
N SER A 238 -19.34 12.73 -31.98
CA SER A 238 -20.57 13.48 -31.76
C SER A 238 -20.54 13.97 -30.30
N PRO A 239 -21.05 15.16 -29.99
CA PRO A 239 -21.02 15.71 -28.65
C PRO A 239 -21.98 14.93 -27.74
N GLN A 240 -21.51 13.81 -27.18
CA GLN A 240 -22.10 13.15 -26.01
C GLN A 240 -21.11 13.19 -24.83
N VAL A 241 -20.48 14.35 -24.60
CA VAL A 241 -19.60 14.57 -23.45
C VAL A 241 -20.34 14.27 -22.12
N SER A 242 -21.66 14.51 -22.08
CA SER A 242 -22.50 14.19 -20.91
C SER A 242 -22.61 12.69 -20.61
N SER A 243 -22.76 11.84 -21.63
CA SER A 243 -22.95 10.39 -21.47
C SER A 243 -21.71 9.69 -20.91
N SER A 244 -20.52 10.13 -21.33
CA SER A 244 -19.25 9.59 -20.85
C SER A 244 -18.96 9.97 -19.39
N GLU A 245 -19.25 11.22 -18.99
CA GLU A 245 -19.11 11.64 -17.59
C GLU A 245 -20.07 10.91 -16.65
N GLU A 246 -21.32 10.70 -17.07
CA GLU A 246 -22.28 9.93 -16.29
C GLU A 246 -21.85 8.47 -16.13
N SER A 247 -21.34 7.85 -17.20
CA SER A 247 -20.83 6.49 -17.16
C SER A 247 -19.62 6.37 -16.23
N LEU A 248 -18.71 7.34 -16.26
CA LEU A 248 -17.56 7.40 -15.36
C LEU A 248 -17.97 7.57 -13.89
N LYS A 249 -18.95 8.44 -13.59
CA LYS A 249 -19.52 8.55 -12.24
C LYS A 249 -20.11 7.22 -11.77
N LYS A 250 -20.79 6.47 -12.64
CA LYS A 250 -21.29 5.12 -12.30
C LYS A 250 -20.15 4.16 -11.98
N ILE A 251 -19.06 4.17 -12.74
CA ILE A 251 -17.87 3.35 -12.43
C ILE A 251 -17.32 3.68 -11.04
N PHE A 252 -17.22 4.96 -10.67
CA PHE A 252 -16.76 5.35 -9.34
C PHE A 252 -17.69 4.89 -8.22
N VAL A 253 -19.01 4.96 -8.43
CA VAL A 253 -19.98 4.44 -7.46
C VAL A 253 -19.83 2.93 -7.30
N LEU A 254 -19.66 2.20 -8.40
CA LEU A 254 -19.46 0.74 -8.36
C LEU A 254 -18.16 0.40 -7.63
N LEU A 255 -17.03 1.04 -7.97
CA LEU A 255 -15.75 0.86 -7.29
C LEU A 255 -15.88 1.12 -5.79
N ARG A 256 -16.43 2.27 -5.41
CA ARG A 256 -16.62 2.64 -4.01
C ARG A 256 -17.52 1.67 -3.25
N SER A 257 -18.56 1.14 -3.89
CA SER A 257 -19.49 0.20 -3.26
C SER A 257 -18.84 -1.16 -2.95
N GLN A 258 -17.91 -1.62 -3.79
CA GLN A 258 -17.28 -2.94 -3.64
C GLN A 258 -15.95 -2.86 -2.87
N THR A 259 -15.14 -1.82 -3.09
CA THR A 259 -13.80 -1.70 -2.50
C THR A 259 -13.74 -0.74 -1.32
N GLY A 260 -14.76 0.12 -1.15
CA GLY A 260 -14.78 1.14 -0.10
C GLY A 260 -13.94 2.39 -0.39
N HIS A 261 -13.21 2.43 -1.52
CA HIS A 261 -12.30 3.53 -1.90
C HIS A 261 -12.92 4.47 -2.93
N ASP A 262 -12.67 5.77 -2.78
CA ASP A 262 -13.25 6.81 -3.64
C ASP A 262 -12.22 7.40 -4.62
N PHE A 263 -12.38 7.07 -5.90
CA PHE A 263 -11.53 7.57 -6.99
C PHE A 263 -12.05 8.85 -7.66
N SER A 264 -13.17 9.41 -7.21
CA SER A 264 -13.81 10.57 -7.86
C SER A 264 -12.94 11.84 -7.84
N GLN A 265 -12.04 11.97 -6.85
CA GLN A 265 -11.12 13.10 -6.74
C GLN A 265 -9.71 12.77 -7.25
N TYR A 266 -9.53 11.67 -7.99
CA TYR A 266 -8.28 11.37 -8.72
C TYR A 266 -8.27 12.09 -10.07
N LYS A 267 -7.10 12.23 -10.69
CA LYS A 267 -6.97 12.88 -11.99
C LYS A 267 -7.70 12.08 -13.07
N HIS A 268 -8.78 12.65 -13.61
CA HIS A 268 -9.62 12.01 -14.61
C HIS A 268 -8.85 11.48 -15.81
N ASN A 269 -7.86 12.21 -16.34
CA ASN A 269 -7.08 11.73 -17.49
C ASN A 269 -6.33 10.43 -17.19
N THR A 270 -5.75 10.31 -16.00
CA THR A 270 -5.04 9.10 -15.57
C THR A 270 -6.00 7.94 -15.42
N ILE A 271 -7.15 8.16 -14.76
CA ILE A 271 -8.18 7.15 -14.55
C ILE A 271 -8.81 6.70 -15.89
N ASN A 272 -9.15 7.65 -16.77
CA ASN A 272 -9.76 7.37 -18.07
C ASN A 272 -8.88 6.45 -18.89
N ARG A 273 -7.57 6.75 -18.97
CA ARG A 273 -6.62 5.92 -19.70
C ARG A 273 -6.57 4.48 -19.17
N ARG A 274 -6.66 4.31 -17.84
CA ARG A 274 -6.67 2.98 -17.18
C ARG A 274 -7.97 2.22 -17.46
N ILE A 275 -9.11 2.91 -17.41
CA ILE A 275 -10.42 2.36 -17.78
C ILE A 275 -10.43 1.95 -19.25
N GLU A 276 -9.99 2.82 -20.16
CA GLU A 276 -9.92 2.53 -21.59
C GLU A 276 -8.99 1.34 -21.89
N ARG A 277 -7.89 1.20 -21.14
CA ARG A 277 -7.04 0.01 -21.25
C ARG A 277 -7.77 -1.25 -20.78
N ARG A 278 -8.48 -1.25 -19.64
CA ARG A 278 -9.28 -2.43 -19.23
C ARG A 278 -10.35 -2.77 -20.25
N MET A 279 -11.00 -1.75 -20.82
CA MET A 279 -11.93 -1.91 -21.92
C MET A 279 -11.26 -2.57 -23.13
N ALA A 280 -10.03 -2.18 -23.50
CA ALA A 280 -9.28 -2.83 -24.57
C ALA A 280 -8.88 -4.26 -24.24
N VAL A 281 -8.53 -4.56 -22.99
CA VAL A 281 -8.26 -5.94 -22.53
C VAL A 281 -9.52 -6.81 -22.64
N GLN A 282 -10.67 -6.28 -22.25
CA GLN A 282 -11.97 -6.97 -22.34
C GLN A 282 -12.65 -6.85 -23.70
N GLN A 283 -12.04 -6.15 -24.67
CA GLN A 283 -12.58 -5.91 -26.01
C GLN A 283 -13.95 -5.20 -26.02
N ILE A 284 -14.20 -4.30 -25.07
CA ILE A 284 -15.46 -3.56 -24.92
C ILE A 284 -15.30 -2.15 -25.52
N PRO A 285 -16.01 -1.79 -26.59
CA PRO A 285 -15.75 -0.54 -27.33
C PRO A 285 -16.33 0.71 -26.66
N ALA A 286 -17.43 0.59 -25.92
CA ALA A 286 -18.18 1.71 -25.35
C ALA A 286 -18.18 1.68 -23.82
N LEU A 287 -18.02 2.86 -23.22
CA LEU A 287 -17.93 3.01 -21.76
C LEU A 287 -19.24 2.58 -21.06
N ALA A 288 -20.39 2.83 -21.67
CA ALA A 288 -21.69 2.40 -21.14
C ALA A 288 -21.81 0.87 -21.10
N ASP A 289 -21.23 0.16 -22.06
CA ASP A 289 -21.21 -1.31 -22.08
C ASP A 289 -20.28 -1.85 -21.00
N TYR A 290 -19.16 -1.15 -20.78
CA TYR A 290 -18.24 -1.49 -19.71
C TYR A 290 -18.86 -1.32 -18.32
N VAL A 291 -19.68 -0.28 -18.10
CA VAL A 291 -20.46 -0.14 -16.86
C VAL A 291 -21.38 -1.35 -16.64
N ARG A 292 -22.08 -1.82 -17.68
CA ARG A 292 -22.95 -3.00 -17.60
C ARG A 292 -22.15 -4.27 -17.30
N PHE A 293 -20.97 -4.41 -17.92
CA PHE A 293 -20.07 -5.52 -17.68
C PHE A 293 -19.56 -5.55 -16.23
N LEU A 294 -19.13 -4.40 -15.69
CA LEU A 294 -18.71 -4.27 -14.29
C LEU A 294 -19.80 -4.66 -13.30
N GLN A 295 -21.07 -4.36 -13.61
CA GLN A 295 -22.21 -4.76 -12.77
C GLN A 295 -22.45 -6.28 -12.77
N GLN A 296 -22.12 -6.96 -13.87
CA GLN A 296 -22.36 -8.40 -14.04
C GLN A 296 -21.15 -9.25 -13.61
N THR A 297 -19.95 -8.65 -13.55
CA THR A 297 -18.69 -9.37 -13.34
C THR A 297 -17.87 -8.71 -12.23
N PRO A 298 -18.07 -9.11 -10.95
CA PRO A 298 -17.35 -8.53 -9.81
C PRO A 298 -15.83 -8.70 -9.86
N SER A 299 -15.34 -9.77 -10.53
CA SER A 299 -13.92 -10.00 -10.74
C SER A 299 -13.26 -8.94 -11.62
N GLU A 300 -13.97 -8.43 -12.64
CA GLU A 300 -13.47 -7.32 -13.46
C GLU A 300 -13.42 -6.02 -12.66
N LEU A 301 -14.34 -5.80 -11.73
CA LEU A 301 -14.30 -4.62 -10.87
C LEU A 301 -13.06 -4.66 -9.97
N ASN A 302 -12.74 -5.81 -9.39
CA ASN A 302 -11.47 -6.01 -8.67
C ASN A 302 -10.27 -5.79 -9.62
N ALA A 303 -10.30 -6.33 -10.84
CA ALA A 303 -9.22 -6.12 -11.80
C ALA A 303 -9.04 -4.64 -12.17
N LEU A 304 -10.14 -3.89 -12.35
CA LEU A 304 -10.13 -2.46 -12.57
C LEU A 304 -9.57 -1.72 -11.35
N PHE A 305 -10.01 -2.06 -10.14
CA PHE A 305 -9.46 -1.47 -8.92
C PHE A 305 -7.94 -1.59 -8.89
N HIS A 306 -7.40 -2.81 -9.07
CA HIS A 306 -5.96 -3.03 -9.10
C HIS A 306 -5.27 -2.33 -10.28
N GLU A 307 -5.93 -2.18 -11.43
CA GLU A 307 -5.41 -1.40 -12.55
C GLU A 307 -5.29 0.09 -12.22
N LEU A 308 -6.16 0.63 -11.36
CA LEU A 308 -6.06 2.01 -10.88
C LEU A 308 -4.92 2.20 -9.87
N LEU A 309 -4.47 1.13 -9.21
CA LEU A 309 -3.36 1.16 -8.26
C LEU A 309 -2.03 0.97 -8.98
N ILE A 310 -1.26 2.05 -9.09
CA ILE A 310 0.07 2.00 -9.71
C ILE A 310 1.09 1.61 -8.65
N GLY A 311 1.30 0.30 -8.47
CA GLY A 311 2.18 -0.27 -7.43
C GLY A 311 3.68 -0.29 -7.75
N VAL A 312 4.17 0.44 -8.76
CA VAL A 312 5.59 0.37 -9.14
C VAL A 312 6.48 1.12 -8.15
N THR A 313 7.34 0.37 -7.47
CA THR A 313 8.34 0.87 -6.54
C THR A 313 9.63 0.04 -6.62
N ASN A 314 10.74 0.59 -6.13
CA ASN A 314 12.03 -0.07 -6.02
C ASN A 314 12.81 0.47 -4.80
N PHE A 315 13.78 -0.31 -4.33
CA PHE A 315 14.61 0.12 -3.20
C PHE A 315 15.40 1.39 -3.53
N PHE A 316 15.48 2.31 -2.58
CA PHE A 316 16.19 3.60 -2.73
C PHE A 316 15.81 4.39 -4.01
N ARG A 317 14.53 4.36 -4.40
CA ARG A 317 13.99 5.11 -5.55
C ARG A 317 14.42 6.57 -5.53
N ASP A 318 15.09 7.02 -6.59
CA ASP A 318 15.84 8.29 -6.65
C ASP A 318 16.97 8.31 -5.60
N PRO A 319 18.12 7.64 -5.85
CA PRO A 319 19.18 7.46 -4.86
C PRO A 319 19.69 8.79 -4.27
N ASP A 320 19.76 9.83 -5.09
CA ASP A 320 20.17 11.18 -4.67
C ASP A 320 19.18 11.83 -3.69
N ALA A 321 17.88 11.53 -3.81
CA ALA A 321 16.86 12.01 -2.89
C ALA A 321 17.01 11.37 -1.51
N PHE A 322 17.26 10.05 -1.46
CA PHE A 322 17.56 9.34 -0.22
C PHE A 322 18.91 9.76 0.39
N ALA A 323 19.91 10.07 -0.43
CA ALA A 323 21.17 10.65 0.03
C ALA A 323 20.95 12.04 0.67
N ALA A 324 20.13 12.89 0.07
CA ALA A 324 19.75 14.19 0.64
C ALA A 324 18.99 14.04 1.95
N LEU A 325 18.05 13.10 2.03
CA LEU A 325 17.34 12.77 3.28
C LEU A 325 18.31 12.32 4.38
N GLN A 326 19.24 11.42 4.04
CA GLN A 326 20.24 10.90 4.96
C GLN A 326 21.21 11.98 5.45
N ALA A 327 21.60 12.92 4.59
CA ALA A 327 22.54 13.98 4.95
C ALA A 327 21.89 15.15 5.69
N LYS A 328 20.66 15.54 5.32
CA LYS A 328 20.04 16.80 5.77
C LYS A 328 18.91 16.62 6.79
N ALA A 329 18.12 15.56 6.67
CA ALA A 329 16.90 15.38 7.47
C ALA A 329 17.12 14.45 8.66
N ILE A 330 17.61 13.23 8.42
CA ILE A 330 17.76 12.20 9.47
C ILE A 330 18.61 12.67 10.66
N PRO A 331 19.78 13.32 10.47
CA PRO A 331 20.59 13.78 11.60
C PRO A 331 19.86 14.80 12.48
N LEU A 332 19.11 15.73 11.87
CA LEU A 332 18.31 16.72 12.59
C LEU A 332 17.16 16.07 13.37
N LEU A 333 16.49 15.08 12.78
CA LEU A 333 15.42 14.33 13.46
C LEU A 333 15.95 13.53 14.67
N LEU A 334 17.11 12.90 14.53
CA LEU A 334 17.75 12.16 15.61
C LEU A 334 18.25 13.10 16.72
N ALA A 335 18.86 14.23 16.38
CA ALA A 335 19.37 15.21 17.34
C ALA A 335 18.26 15.90 18.15
N ALA A 336 17.06 16.07 17.57
CA ALA A 336 15.91 16.65 18.25
C ALA A 336 15.26 15.72 19.29
N LYS A 337 15.63 14.43 19.30
CA LYS A 337 15.03 13.42 20.18
C LYS A 337 15.85 13.25 21.46
N GLN A 338 15.14 13.02 22.57
CA GLN A 338 15.77 12.67 23.84
C GLN A 338 16.00 11.16 23.91
N SER A 339 17.02 10.74 24.66
CA SER A 339 17.31 9.32 24.90
C SER A 339 16.07 8.60 25.48
N GLY A 340 15.68 7.48 24.87
CA GLY A 340 14.50 6.69 25.25
C GLY A 340 13.18 7.14 24.62
N SER A 341 13.15 8.24 23.87
CA SER A 341 11.97 8.61 23.07
C SER A 341 11.82 7.72 21.83
N THR A 342 10.65 7.76 21.19
CA THR A 342 10.40 7.04 19.94
C THR A 342 10.36 8.02 18.77
N LEU A 343 11.08 7.68 17.69
CA LEU A 343 10.98 8.36 16.42
C LEU A 343 9.92 7.66 15.56
N ARG A 344 8.91 8.42 15.14
CA ARG A 344 7.73 7.89 14.44
C ARG A 344 7.71 8.41 13.02
N VAL A 345 7.76 7.49 12.06
CA VAL A 345 7.73 7.79 10.62
C VAL A 345 6.46 7.22 10.03
N TRP A 346 5.84 7.95 9.11
CA TRP A 346 4.73 7.43 8.32
C TRP A 346 5.07 7.42 6.83
N VAL A 347 5.01 6.24 6.23
CA VAL A 347 5.18 5.98 4.80
C VAL A 347 3.81 5.81 4.17
N CYS A 348 3.37 6.83 3.43
CA CYS A 348 2.08 6.88 2.76
C CYS A 348 2.21 6.32 1.34
N GLY A 349 1.42 5.29 1.00
CA GLY A 349 1.50 4.61 -0.29
C GLY A 349 2.76 3.75 -0.40
N CYS A 350 2.98 2.84 0.56
CA CYS A 350 4.20 2.06 0.63
C CYS A 350 4.35 0.98 -0.45
N SER A 351 3.29 0.70 -1.22
CA SER A 351 3.22 -0.41 -2.17
C SER A 351 3.77 -1.71 -1.55
N THR A 352 4.65 -2.41 -2.24
CA THR A 352 5.28 -3.66 -1.81
C THR A 352 6.38 -3.51 -0.75
N GLY A 353 6.53 -2.32 -0.14
CA GLY A 353 7.34 -2.09 1.06
C GLY A 353 8.78 -1.61 0.85
N GLU A 354 9.25 -1.52 -0.40
CA GLU A 354 10.63 -1.16 -0.73
C GLU A 354 11.06 0.21 -0.15
N GLU A 355 10.18 1.22 -0.17
CA GLU A 355 10.46 2.54 0.42
C GLU A 355 10.58 2.46 1.95
N ALA A 356 9.65 1.75 2.61
CA ALA A 356 9.64 1.62 4.06
C ALA A 356 10.90 0.91 4.58
N TYR A 357 11.32 -0.16 3.90
CA TYR A 357 12.56 -0.85 4.23
C TYR A 357 13.81 -0.02 3.90
N SER A 358 13.80 0.76 2.81
CA SER A 358 14.89 1.69 2.50
C SER A 358 15.10 2.71 3.62
N LEU A 359 14.00 3.28 4.13
CA LEU A 359 14.04 4.21 5.27
C LEU A 359 14.53 3.51 6.56
N ALA A 360 14.02 2.32 6.86
CA ALA A 360 14.44 1.57 8.03
C ALA A 360 15.95 1.28 8.01
N ILE A 361 16.50 0.89 6.86
CA ILE A 361 17.95 0.72 6.65
C ILE A 361 18.70 2.04 6.90
N LEU A 362 18.23 3.16 6.35
CA LEU A 362 18.91 4.46 6.55
C LEU A 362 18.92 4.90 8.01
N PHE A 363 17.80 4.75 8.72
CA PHE A 363 17.73 5.08 10.14
C PHE A 363 18.68 4.17 10.95
N TYR A 364 18.71 2.87 10.64
CA TYR A 364 19.61 1.92 11.30
C TYR A 364 21.08 2.30 11.07
N GLU A 365 21.48 2.56 9.82
CA GLU A 365 22.86 2.96 9.47
C GLU A 365 23.27 4.27 10.17
N GLN A 366 22.39 5.26 10.23
CA GLN A 366 22.68 6.55 10.86
C GLN A 366 22.76 6.46 12.38
N MET A 367 21.86 5.69 13.01
CA MET A 367 21.91 5.44 14.45
C MET A 367 23.20 4.73 14.86
N GLU A 368 23.64 3.75 14.07
CA GLU A 368 24.91 3.06 14.31
C GLU A 368 26.11 3.99 14.14
N ALA A 369 26.14 4.79 13.06
CA ALA A 369 27.23 5.73 12.79
C ALA A 369 27.38 6.79 13.89
N LEU A 370 26.27 7.24 14.48
CA LEU A 370 26.25 8.21 15.58
C LEU A 370 26.36 7.56 16.97
N ASN A 371 26.45 6.22 17.04
CA ASN A 371 26.39 5.44 18.27
C ASN A 371 25.21 5.84 19.18
N TYR A 372 24.05 6.06 18.56
CA TYR A 372 22.83 6.58 19.18
C TYR A 372 21.75 5.50 19.15
N HIS A 373 21.07 5.25 20.28
CA HIS A 373 20.08 4.18 20.40
C HIS A 373 18.70 4.77 20.71
N LEU A 374 17.83 4.74 19.71
CA LEU A 374 16.48 5.28 19.75
C LEU A 374 15.50 4.24 19.22
N LYS A 375 14.30 4.14 19.79
CA LYS A 375 13.27 3.29 19.21
C LYS A 375 12.72 3.98 17.96
N VAL A 376 12.81 3.34 16.81
CA VAL A 376 12.21 3.83 15.55
C VAL A 376 11.00 2.98 15.23
N GLN A 377 9.88 3.62 14.92
CA GLN A 377 8.65 2.98 14.46
C GLN A 377 8.24 3.60 13.12
N LEU A 378 8.27 2.79 12.06
CA LEU A 378 7.79 3.18 10.75
C LEU A 378 6.41 2.57 10.54
N PHE A 379 5.38 3.42 10.43
CA PHE A 379 4.06 3.03 9.97
C PHE A 379 4.08 3.09 8.45
N ALA A 380 3.90 1.97 7.77
CA ALA A 380 3.89 1.89 6.32
C ALA A 380 2.51 1.46 5.85
N THR A 381 1.86 2.28 5.04
CA THR A 381 0.45 2.09 4.71
C THR A 381 0.16 2.21 3.23
N ASP A 382 -0.79 1.41 2.75
CA ASP A 382 -1.27 1.40 1.37
C ASP A 382 -2.75 0.96 1.35
N ILE A 383 -3.44 1.19 0.23
CA ILE A 383 -4.80 0.69 0.00
C ILE A 383 -4.81 -0.66 -0.73
N ASP A 384 -3.69 -1.09 -1.34
CA ASP A 384 -3.57 -2.44 -1.92
C ASP A 384 -3.18 -3.47 -0.85
N SER A 385 -4.16 -4.26 -0.41
CA SER A 385 -3.93 -5.35 0.56
C SER A 385 -2.89 -6.36 0.08
N ARG A 386 -2.84 -6.67 -1.23
CA ARG A 386 -1.86 -7.60 -1.79
C ARG A 386 -0.44 -7.04 -1.71
N ALA A 387 -0.29 -5.74 -1.93
CA ALA A 387 1.00 -5.08 -1.80
C ALA A 387 1.48 -5.09 -0.34
N ILE A 388 0.56 -4.86 0.60
CA ILE A 388 0.82 -4.96 2.04
C ILE A 388 1.25 -6.37 2.45
N ASP A 389 0.63 -7.42 1.92
CA ASP A 389 1.01 -8.81 2.22
C ASP A 389 2.43 -9.14 1.73
N VAL A 390 2.79 -8.69 0.52
CA VAL A 390 4.16 -8.80 0.01
C VAL A 390 5.14 -8.04 0.90
N ALA A 391 4.79 -6.82 1.30
CA ALA A 391 5.61 -5.99 2.17
C ALA A 391 5.84 -6.64 3.54
N ARG A 392 4.78 -7.22 4.13
CA ARG A 392 4.83 -7.97 5.41
C ARG A 392 5.70 -9.20 5.32
N ALA A 393 5.59 -9.96 4.23
CA ALA A 393 6.44 -11.12 3.99
C ALA A 393 7.92 -10.71 3.91
N GLY A 394 8.20 -9.55 3.30
CA GLY A 394 9.55 -9.01 3.16
C GLY A 394 10.46 -9.88 2.29
N ILE A 395 9.86 -10.59 1.33
CA ILE A 395 10.53 -11.48 0.39
C ILE A 395 10.55 -10.80 -0.98
N TYR A 396 11.75 -10.58 -1.50
CA TYR A 396 12.00 -9.86 -2.74
C TYR A 396 12.83 -10.71 -3.70
N PRO A 397 12.70 -10.52 -5.02
CA PRO A 397 13.51 -11.25 -5.99
C PRO A 397 14.99 -10.86 -5.91
N ALA A 398 15.90 -11.76 -6.31
CA ALA A 398 17.34 -11.46 -6.35
C ALA A 398 17.72 -10.22 -7.19
N SER A 399 16.86 -9.84 -8.13
CA SER A 399 17.01 -8.68 -8.99
C SER A 399 17.01 -7.32 -8.27
N ILE A 400 16.60 -7.26 -6.98
CA ILE A 400 16.80 -6.05 -6.16
C ILE A 400 18.28 -5.68 -6.00
N ALA A 401 19.20 -6.58 -6.33
CA ALA A 401 20.63 -6.31 -6.30
C ALA A 401 21.06 -5.18 -7.24
N ILE A 402 20.23 -4.81 -8.21
CA ILE A 402 20.44 -3.64 -9.08
C ILE A 402 20.18 -2.34 -8.32
N ASP A 403 19.19 -2.34 -7.43
CA ASP A 403 18.73 -1.16 -6.70
C ASP A 403 19.40 -1.00 -5.33
N VAL A 404 19.98 -2.07 -4.79
CA VAL A 404 20.61 -2.11 -3.45
C VAL A 404 22.11 -2.38 -3.57
N SER A 405 22.92 -1.59 -2.85
CA SER A 405 24.38 -1.80 -2.85
C SER A 405 24.77 -3.17 -2.28
N ALA A 406 25.85 -3.76 -2.80
CA ALA A 406 26.35 -5.07 -2.34
C ALA A 406 26.61 -5.12 -0.82
N LYS A 407 27.07 -4.00 -0.24
CA LYS A 407 27.28 -3.86 1.21
C LYS A 407 25.96 -3.96 2.00
N ARG A 408 24.89 -3.33 1.51
CA ARG A 408 23.56 -3.39 2.15
C ARG A 408 22.92 -4.76 1.94
N LEU A 409 23.03 -5.36 0.76
CA LEU A 409 22.54 -6.71 0.49
C LEU A 409 23.14 -7.74 1.45
N ALA A 410 24.47 -7.77 1.56
CA ALA A 410 25.17 -8.73 2.42
C ALA A 410 24.82 -8.57 3.92
N ARG A 411 24.33 -7.39 4.32
CA ARG A 411 24.11 -7.03 5.72
C ARG A 411 22.66 -7.11 6.16
N PHE A 412 21.74 -6.67 5.32
CA PHE A 412 20.31 -6.51 5.66
C PHE A 412 19.40 -7.50 4.94
N PHE A 413 19.95 -8.36 4.07
CA PHE A 413 19.18 -9.34 3.33
C PHE A 413 19.79 -10.73 3.50
N ILE A 414 18.92 -11.73 3.58
CA ILE A 414 19.27 -13.15 3.71
C ILE A 414 18.80 -13.85 2.45
N LEU A 415 19.73 -14.37 1.66
CA LEU A 415 19.41 -15.20 0.51
C LEU A 415 18.70 -16.47 1.00
N GLN A 416 17.53 -16.75 0.44
CA GLN A 416 16.76 -17.94 0.80
C GLN A 416 17.41 -19.21 0.22
N PRO A 417 17.06 -20.40 0.75
CA PRO A 417 17.58 -21.68 0.26
C PRO A 417 17.29 -21.93 -1.24
N ASP A 418 16.26 -21.28 -1.77
CA ASP A 418 15.90 -21.33 -3.19
C ASP A 418 16.95 -20.67 -4.10
N GLY A 419 17.90 -19.91 -3.54
CA GLY A 419 18.94 -19.18 -4.27
C GLY A 419 18.43 -18.04 -5.15
N ILE A 420 17.13 -17.75 -5.13
CA ILE A 420 16.47 -16.84 -6.07
C ILE A 420 15.74 -15.69 -5.36
N THR A 421 15.36 -15.82 -4.09
CA THR A 421 14.76 -14.75 -3.29
C THR A 421 15.68 -14.25 -2.17
N TYR A 422 15.58 -12.96 -1.86
CA TYR A 422 16.09 -12.38 -0.63
C TYR A 422 14.96 -12.16 0.35
N ARG A 423 15.22 -12.42 1.63
CA ARG A 423 14.37 -11.98 2.73
C ARG A 423 15.08 -10.86 3.49
N ILE A 424 14.40 -9.74 3.71
CA ILE A 424 14.91 -8.65 4.54
C ILE A 424 15.09 -9.14 6.01
N SER A 425 16.16 -8.70 6.67
CA SER A 425 16.53 -9.17 8.01
C SER A 425 15.46 -8.81 9.04
N LYS A 426 15.29 -9.69 10.04
CA LYS A 426 14.30 -9.51 11.11
C LYS A 426 14.52 -8.18 11.86
N THR A 427 15.76 -7.78 12.08
CA THR A 427 16.13 -6.51 12.73
C THR A 427 15.53 -5.28 12.04
N ILE A 428 15.46 -5.28 10.72
CA ILE A 428 14.87 -4.20 9.93
C ILE A 428 13.35 -4.35 9.87
N ARG A 429 12.82 -5.59 9.77
CA ARG A 429 11.37 -5.86 9.77
C ARG A 429 10.69 -5.40 11.05
N ASP A 430 11.32 -5.63 12.20
CA ASP A 430 10.75 -5.29 13.50
C ASP A 430 10.63 -3.75 13.71
N MET A 431 11.25 -2.94 12.86
CA MET A 431 11.10 -1.48 12.85
C MET A 431 9.85 -1.00 12.10
N VAL A 432 9.27 -1.82 11.22
CA VAL A 432 8.21 -1.43 10.27
C VAL A 432 6.90 -2.14 10.60
N ILE A 433 5.82 -1.36 10.64
CA ILE A 433 4.46 -1.82 10.89
C ILE A 433 3.65 -1.55 9.62
N PHE A 434 3.18 -2.61 8.96
CA PHE A 434 2.38 -2.52 7.74
C PHE A 434 0.88 -2.64 8.03
N SER A 435 0.09 -1.70 7.53
CA SER A 435 -1.38 -1.72 7.64
C SER A 435 -2.07 -1.14 6.42
N GLU A 436 -3.24 -1.66 6.09
CA GLU A 436 -4.13 -1.02 5.12
C GLU A 436 -4.61 0.33 5.66
N HIS A 437 -4.55 1.38 4.85
CA HIS A 437 -5.00 2.74 5.23
C HIS A 437 -5.34 3.56 4.00
N ASP A 438 -6.53 4.14 3.99
CA ASP A 438 -6.97 5.11 2.99
C ASP A 438 -6.75 6.54 3.52
N LEU A 439 -5.84 7.28 2.88
CA LEU A 439 -5.52 8.67 3.25
C LEU A 439 -6.71 9.64 3.21
N ILE A 440 -7.76 9.31 2.47
CA ILE A 440 -8.95 10.15 2.27
C ILE A 440 -9.99 9.86 3.36
N LYS A 441 -10.16 8.59 3.70
CA LYS A 441 -11.23 8.11 4.58
C LYS A 441 -10.78 7.93 6.02
N ASP A 442 -9.57 7.42 6.22
CA ASP A 442 -9.09 7.01 7.54
C ASP A 442 -8.37 8.15 8.26
N PRO A 443 -8.47 8.21 9.60
CA PRO A 443 -7.80 9.25 10.37
C PRO A 443 -6.26 9.11 10.28
N PRO A 444 -5.52 10.23 10.26
CA PRO A 444 -4.06 10.19 10.22
C PRO A 444 -3.46 9.75 11.55
N PHE A 445 -2.26 9.17 11.50
CA PHE A 445 -1.43 9.03 12.69
C PHE A 445 -1.00 10.41 13.19
N SER A 446 -1.06 10.64 14.50
CA SER A 446 -0.65 11.91 15.11
C SER A 446 0.75 11.84 15.71
N LYS A 447 1.40 13.00 15.91
CA LYS A 447 2.74 13.15 16.53
C LYS A 447 3.83 12.38 15.77
N LEU A 448 3.87 12.57 14.46
CA LEU A 448 4.88 12.00 13.57
C LEU A 448 6.10 12.92 13.44
N ASP A 449 7.28 12.35 13.26
CA ASP A 449 8.52 13.10 13.08
C ASP A 449 8.88 13.25 11.59
N LEU A 450 8.52 12.26 10.79
CA LEU A 450 8.70 12.25 9.35
C LEU A 450 7.47 11.66 8.68
N ILE A 451 6.94 12.34 7.65
CA ILE A 451 5.99 11.77 6.70
C ILE A 451 6.69 11.67 5.36
N THR A 452 6.61 10.52 4.72
CA THR A 452 6.98 10.34 3.32
C THR A 452 5.72 10.02 2.53
N CYS A 453 5.49 10.76 1.44
CA CYS A 453 4.35 10.59 0.55
C CYS A 453 4.84 10.85 -0.87
N ARG A 454 5.57 9.89 -1.42
CA ARG A 454 6.28 10.03 -2.71
C ARG A 454 5.53 9.32 -3.82
N ASN A 455 5.47 9.98 -4.98
CA ASN A 455 4.88 9.43 -6.21
C ASN A 455 3.42 8.96 -6.04
N LEU A 456 2.68 9.58 -5.12
CA LEU A 456 1.28 9.27 -4.82
C LEU A 456 0.36 10.46 -5.13
N LEU A 457 0.78 11.68 -4.73
CA LEU A 457 0.02 12.91 -4.97
C LEU A 457 -0.14 13.17 -6.48
N ILE A 458 0.79 12.69 -7.31
CA ILE A 458 0.71 12.80 -8.78
C ILE A 458 -0.59 12.25 -9.37
N TYR A 459 -1.27 11.30 -8.71
CA TYR A 459 -2.53 10.71 -9.16
C TYR A 459 -3.77 11.47 -8.68
N MET A 460 -3.60 12.34 -7.70
CA MET A 460 -4.68 13.04 -7.01
C MET A 460 -4.97 14.39 -7.69
N SER A 461 -6.24 14.80 -7.70
CA SER A 461 -6.61 16.14 -8.16
C SER A 461 -6.06 17.22 -7.25
N GLY A 462 -5.96 18.46 -7.75
CA GLY A 462 -5.53 19.60 -6.94
C GLY A 462 -6.42 19.82 -5.71
N GLU A 463 -7.72 19.53 -5.81
CA GLU A 463 -8.63 19.62 -4.66
C GLU A 463 -8.28 18.61 -3.57
N LEU A 464 -7.99 17.37 -3.94
CA LEU A 464 -7.63 16.33 -2.98
C LEU A 464 -6.27 16.61 -2.33
N GLN A 465 -5.29 17.08 -3.10
CA GLN A 465 -4.00 17.52 -2.57
C GLN A 465 -4.16 18.66 -1.55
N LYS A 466 -5.06 19.64 -1.82
CA LYS A 466 -5.39 20.73 -0.89
C LYS A 466 -6.05 20.24 0.40
N LYS A 467 -6.65 19.04 0.42
CA LYS A 467 -7.19 18.41 1.64
C LYS A 467 -6.11 17.64 2.41
N LEU A 468 -5.22 16.93 1.72
CA LEU A 468 -4.22 16.05 2.33
C LEU A 468 -3.04 16.79 2.95
N LEU A 469 -2.53 17.85 2.30
CA LEU A 469 -1.36 18.56 2.81
C LEU A 469 -1.60 19.23 4.19
N PRO A 470 -2.76 19.86 4.47
CA PRO A 470 -3.08 20.32 5.83
C PRO A 470 -3.18 19.19 6.85
N LEU A 471 -3.64 18.01 6.43
CA LEU A 471 -3.71 16.81 7.27
C LEU A 471 -2.31 16.30 7.61
N PHE A 472 -1.36 16.31 6.66
CA PHE A 472 0.05 16.03 6.94
C PHE A 472 0.68 17.04 7.90
N HIS A 473 0.39 18.34 7.74
CA HIS A 473 0.84 19.36 8.69
C HIS A 473 0.34 19.10 10.11
N TYR A 474 -0.94 18.73 10.25
CA TYR A 474 -1.53 18.38 11.54
C TYR A 474 -0.91 17.12 12.17
N ALA A 475 -0.64 16.11 11.35
CA ALA A 475 -0.08 14.83 11.77
C ALA A 475 1.38 14.94 12.26
N LEU A 476 2.15 15.86 11.67
CA LEU A 476 3.54 16.12 12.03
C LEU A 476 3.67 16.84 13.39
N SER A 477 4.70 16.48 14.15
CA SER A 477 5.17 17.17 15.36
C SER A 477 5.87 18.47 15.01
N SER A 478 6.05 19.36 16.00
CA SER A 478 6.86 20.58 15.82
C SER A 478 8.26 20.19 15.33
N GLY A 479 8.76 20.89 14.31
CA GLY A 479 10.04 20.58 13.65
C GLY A 479 10.05 19.29 12.82
N GLY A 480 8.91 18.57 12.71
CA GLY A 480 8.77 17.38 11.90
C GLY A 480 8.90 17.67 10.40
N MET A 481 9.19 16.63 9.61
CA MET A 481 9.56 16.76 8.20
C MET A 481 8.61 16.04 7.26
N LEU A 482 8.47 16.57 6.05
CA LEU A 482 7.70 16.00 4.95
C LEU A 482 8.63 15.75 3.77
N PHE A 483 8.60 14.54 3.24
CA PHE A 483 9.35 14.11 2.07
C PHE A 483 8.40 13.72 0.93
N LEU A 484 8.50 14.40 -0.20
CA LEU A 484 7.66 14.18 -1.37
C LEU A 484 8.49 13.66 -2.56
N GLY A 485 7.83 13.17 -3.60
CA GLY A 485 8.44 12.80 -4.87
C GLY A 485 8.90 14.02 -5.67
N THR A 486 9.82 13.81 -6.61
CA THR A 486 10.47 14.89 -7.38
C THR A 486 9.50 15.76 -8.19
N SER A 487 8.38 15.17 -8.64
CA SER A 487 7.33 15.83 -9.40
C SER A 487 6.21 16.43 -8.54
N GLU A 488 6.35 16.36 -7.22
CA GLU A 488 5.34 16.76 -6.24
C GLU A 488 5.78 18.02 -5.49
N THR A 489 4.83 18.84 -5.06
CA THR A 489 5.09 20.08 -4.33
C THR A 489 4.02 20.30 -3.27
N VAL A 490 4.34 21.12 -2.27
CA VAL A 490 3.38 21.58 -1.26
C VAL A 490 2.44 22.67 -1.77
N GLY A 491 2.60 23.12 -3.03
CA GLY A 491 1.73 24.09 -3.69
C GLY A 491 1.56 25.39 -2.89
N GLU A 492 0.32 25.81 -2.68
CA GLU A 492 -0.06 27.03 -1.96
C GLU A 492 0.31 27.00 -0.44
N LEU A 493 0.81 25.88 0.08
CA LEU A 493 1.18 25.69 1.49
C LEU A 493 2.67 25.93 1.79
N GLU A 494 3.41 26.59 0.89
CA GLU A 494 4.79 27.03 1.16
C GLU A 494 4.92 27.93 2.40
N GLU A 495 3.84 28.61 2.81
CA GLU A 495 3.87 29.45 4.02
C GLU A 495 4.05 28.61 5.29
N VAL A 496 3.49 27.40 5.35
CA VAL A 496 3.48 26.52 6.54
C VAL A 496 4.58 25.44 6.52
N PHE A 497 5.30 25.31 5.41
CA PHE A 497 6.42 24.39 5.22
C PHE A 497 7.69 25.12 4.78
N THR A 498 8.79 24.98 5.53
CA THR A 498 10.11 25.48 5.13
C THR A 498 10.82 24.44 4.27
N PRO A 499 11.26 24.75 3.03
CA PRO A 499 12.04 23.79 2.25
C PRO A 499 13.45 23.62 2.83
N LEU A 500 13.80 22.41 3.26
CA LEU A 500 15.18 22.00 3.60
C LEU A 500 15.97 21.70 2.33
N ASP A 501 15.32 21.08 1.35
CA ASP A 501 15.89 20.80 0.04
C ASP A 501 14.80 20.95 -1.04
N ARG A 502 14.94 21.98 -1.89
CA ARG A 502 13.97 22.26 -2.96
C ARG A 502 14.10 21.31 -4.15
N GLN A 503 15.31 20.80 -4.40
CA GLN A 503 15.57 19.86 -5.49
C GLN A 503 14.92 18.52 -5.18
N TRP A 504 15.10 18.04 -3.95
CA TRP A 504 14.61 16.73 -3.51
C TRP A 504 13.33 16.78 -2.67
N LYS A 505 12.63 17.92 -2.66
CA LYS A 505 11.30 18.09 -2.06
C LYS A 505 11.23 17.66 -0.58
N LEU A 506 12.25 18.07 0.19
CA LEU A 506 12.29 17.93 1.64
C LEU A 506 11.82 19.23 2.30
N TYR A 507 10.82 19.11 3.16
CA TYR A 507 10.19 20.22 3.85
C TYR A 507 10.16 20.00 5.36
N GLN A 508 10.22 21.07 6.14
CA GLN A 508 10.05 21.06 7.60
C GLN A 508 8.81 21.87 7.97
N ARG A 509 8.04 21.34 8.92
CA ARG A 509 6.85 21.99 9.45
C ARG A 509 7.19 23.25 10.22
N LYS A 510 6.43 24.33 10.00
CA LYS A 510 6.43 25.55 10.84
C LYS A 510 5.27 25.53 11.85
N ASP A 511 5.55 26.00 13.06
CA ASP A 511 4.58 26.04 14.17
C ASP A 511 3.63 27.26 14.13
N ASP A 512 3.98 28.34 13.42
CA ASP A 512 3.19 29.58 13.37
C ASP A 512 1.85 29.49 12.60
N ALA A 513 1.50 28.30 12.09
CA ALA A 513 0.28 28.07 11.30
C ALA A 513 -1.00 27.89 12.14
N HIS A 514 -0.97 28.13 13.46
CA HIS A 514 -2.08 27.89 14.38
C HIS A 514 -3.35 28.72 14.09
N SER A 515 -3.28 29.77 13.27
CA SER A 515 -4.41 30.67 12.97
C SER A 515 -5.22 30.28 11.72
N VAL A 516 -4.64 29.60 10.73
CA VAL A 516 -5.24 29.56 9.37
C VAL A 516 -6.07 28.29 9.09
N TYR A 517 -5.76 27.13 9.70
CA TYR A 517 -6.32 25.83 9.26
C TYR A 517 -7.25 25.10 10.25
N ARG A 518 -7.47 25.63 11.47
CA ARG A 518 -8.50 25.10 12.39
C ARG A 518 -9.92 25.00 11.78
N PRO A 519 -10.36 25.92 10.91
CA PRO A 519 -11.66 25.82 10.24
C PRO A 519 -11.73 24.69 9.19
N ILE A 520 -10.61 24.42 8.50
CA ILE A 520 -10.53 23.40 7.43
C ILE A 520 -10.54 21.99 8.02
N LEU A 521 -9.81 21.77 9.12
CA LEU A 521 -9.83 20.50 9.85
C LEU A 521 -11.23 20.23 10.44
N ARG A 522 -11.91 21.24 11.00
CA ARG A 522 -13.29 21.09 11.49
C ARG A 522 -14.28 20.73 10.36
N ARG A 523 -14.06 21.19 9.12
CA ARG A 523 -14.87 20.81 7.95
C ARG A 523 -14.53 19.43 7.38
N LEU A 524 -13.26 19.02 7.40
CA LEU A 524 -12.81 17.72 6.87
C LEU A 524 -13.30 16.54 7.73
N PHE A 525 -13.40 16.73 9.05
CA PHE A 525 -13.94 15.72 9.97
C PHE A 525 -15.46 15.82 10.19
N GLN A 526 -16.18 16.64 9.42
CA GLN A 526 -17.64 16.74 9.43
C GLN A 526 -18.34 15.84 8.39
N SER A 527 -17.59 15.07 7.58
CA SER A 527 -18.13 14.19 6.54
C SER A 527 -18.12 12.71 6.93
N LEU A 528 -18.81 12.37 8.01
CA LEU A 528 -19.46 11.07 8.20
C LEU A 528 -20.96 11.27 7.96
N PRO A 529 -21.72 10.30 7.43
CA PRO A 529 -23.12 10.52 7.08
C PRO A 529 -23.95 10.78 8.33
N GLU A 530 -24.37 12.03 8.51
CA GLU A 530 -25.62 12.35 9.19
C GLU A 530 -26.76 11.83 8.30
N ALA A 531 -27.44 10.80 8.77
CA ALA A 531 -28.68 10.33 8.15
C ALA A 531 -29.84 11.21 8.61
N GLY A 532 -30.28 12.11 7.70
CA GLY A 532 -31.58 12.78 7.68
C GLY A 532 -31.64 14.09 8.50
N GLY A 533 -32.02 15.24 7.97
CA GLY A 533 -32.46 15.63 6.63
C GLY A 533 -32.93 17.08 6.67
N ALA A 534 -32.55 17.87 5.64
CA ALA A 534 -33.12 19.15 5.18
C ALA A 534 -33.16 20.33 6.18
N MET A 535 -33.14 21.62 5.82
CA MET A 535 -33.16 22.30 4.53
C MET A 535 -32.55 23.72 4.71
N ARG A 536 -32.23 24.32 3.58
CA ARG A 536 -31.61 25.63 3.38
C ARG A 536 -32.32 26.78 4.11
N HIS A 537 -31.53 27.70 4.70
CA HIS A 537 -31.88 29.12 4.71
C HIS A 537 -30.73 30.00 4.22
N SER A 538 -31.06 30.75 3.18
CA SER A 538 -30.38 31.91 2.65
C SER A 538 -30.34 33.05 3.66
N VAL A 539 -29.16 33.63 3.92
CA VAL A 539 -29.00 35.01 4.40
C VAL A 539 -27.67 35.52 3.82
N GLN A 540 -27.72 36.26 2.72
CA GLN A 540 -27.56 37.72 2.69
C GLN A 540 -26.27 38.22 3.35
N THR A 541 -25.42 38.78 2.49
CA THR A 541 -24.32 39.70 2.77
C THR A 541 -24.67 40.71 3.85
N VAL A 542 -23.90 40.73 4.95
CA VAL A 542 -23.68 41.93 5.76
C VAL A 542 -22.22 41.99 6.21
N GLU A 543 -21.55 42.99 5.65
CA GLU A 543 -20.52 43.89 6.18
C GLU A 543 -19.66 43.55 7.41
N GLN A 544 -18.43 44.06 7.27
CA GLN A 544 -17.31 44.14 8.19
C GLN A 544 -17.66 44.48 9.66
N GLY A 545 -16.95 43.83 10.59
CA GLY A 545 -16.49 44.47 11.83
C GLY A 545 -17.34 44.27 13.08
N LYS A 546 -17.02 43.20 13.85
CA LYS A 546 -16.86 43.16 15.32
C LYS A 546 -16.74 41.69 15.73
N TYR A 547 -15.59 41.29 16.30
CA TYR A 547 -15.48 39.99 16.96
C TYR A 547 -16.56 39.91 18.05
N PRO A 548 -17.38 38.84 18.13
CA PRO A 548 -18.36 38.73 19.19
C PRO A 548 -17.61 38.26 20.43
N LEU A 549 -16.99 39.22 21.12
CA LEU A 549 -16.44 39.03 22.46
C LEU A 549 -17.45 38.32 23.36
N ARG A 550 -18.76 38.59 23.16
CA ARG A 550 -19.85 37.89 23.82
C ARG A 550 -19.82 36.37 23.63
N GLU A 551 -19.71 35.87 22.40
CA GLU A 551 -19.69 34.42 22.13
C GLU A 551 -18.43 33.75 22.67
N LEU A 552 -17.29 34.45 22.61
CA LEU A 552 -16.04 33.98 23.19
C LEU A 552 -16.13 33.96 24.73
N THR A 553 -16.73 34.99 25.33
CA THR A 553 -16.98 35.11 26.77
C THR A 553 -17.96 34.05 27.25
N GLU A 554 -19.08 33.85 26.55
CA GLU A 554 -20.07 32.80 26.86
C GLU A 554 -19.44 31.41 26.74
N ARG A 555 -18.61 31.16 25.72
CA ARG A 555 -17.88 29.89 25.57
C ARG A 555 -16.82 29.67 26.64
N LEU A 556 -16.09 30.72 27.05
CA LEU A 556 -15.12 30.65 28.14
C LEU A 556 -15.79 30.51 29.51
N LEU A 557 -16.96 31.13 29.71
CA LEU A 557 -17.78 30.96 30.91
C LEU A 557 -18.32 29.53 31.01
N LEU A 558 -18.84 28.98 29.90
CA LEU A 558 -19.27 27.57 29.85
C LEU A 558 -18.09 26.62 30.11
N GLN A 559 -16.90 26.86 29.54
CA GLN A 559 -15.75 25.99 29.79
C GLN A 559 -15.20 26.08 31.22
N ARG A 560 -15.42 27.19 31.94
CA ARG A 560 -14.83 27.44 33.26
C ARG A 560 -15.80 27.23 34.42
N TYR A 561 -17.10 27.37 34.18
CA TYR A 561 -18.15 27.33 35.22
C TYR A 561 -19.27 26.33 34.93
N ALA A 562 -19.34 25.69 33.75
CA ALA A 562 -20.36 24.67 33.51
C ALA A 562 -20.02 23.38 34.26
N PRO A 563 -21.01 22.74 34.91
CA PRO A 563 -20.82 21.48 35.62
C PRO A 563 -20.48 20.34 34.66
N VAL A 564 -19.84 19.31 35.19
CA VAL A 564 -19.61 18.07 34.44
C VAL A 564 -20.94 17.37 34.30
N GLY A 565 -21.32 16.96 33.09
CA GLY A 565 -22.64 16.37 32.88
C GLY A 565 -22.72 15.37 31.74
N ALA A 566 -23.78 14.58 31.75
CA ALA A 566 -24.08 13.57 30.74
C ALA A 566 -25.56 13.69 30.36
N LEU A 567 -25.85 13.74 29.06
CA LEU A 567 -27.21 13.59 28.56
C LEU A 567 -27.47 12.09 28.36
N VAL A 568 -28.51 11.56 28.98
CA VAL A 568 -28.83 10.14 28.98
C VAL A 568 -30.27 9.85 28.56
N SER A 569 -30.49 8.65 28.01
CA SER A 569 -31.82 8.12 27.78
C SER A 569 -32.50 7.67 29.09
N GLU A 570 -33.79 7.33 29.05
CA GLU A 570 -34.53 6.74 30.19
C GLU A 570 -33.86 5.49 30.78
N ARG A 571 -33.12 4.74 29.94
CA ARG A 571 -32.41 3.51 30.32
C ARG A 571 -30.99 3.78 30.83
N GLY A 572 -30.58 5.05 30.91
CA GLY A 572 -29.24 5.45 31.34
C GLY A 572 -28.16 5.30 30.26
N GLU A 573 -28.52 5.15 28.99
CA GLU A 573 -27.54 5.15 27.90
C GLU A 573 -27.03 6.58 27.66
N ILE A 574 -25.71 6.73 27.56
CA ILE A 574 -25.07 8.05 27.42
C ILE A 574 -25.15 8.49 25.95
N LEU A 575 -25.88 9.58 25.70
CA LEU A 575 -26.00 10.21 24.38
C LEU A 575 -24.96 11.31 24.17
N TYR A 576 -24.59 12.03 25.24
CA TYR A 576 -23.61 13.10 25.19
C TYR A 576 -22.90 13.28 26.53
N LEU A 577 -21.61 13.63 26.51
CA LEU A 577 -20.81 13.94 27.70
C LEU A 577 -20.25 15.36 27.61
N HIS A 578 -20.37 16.10 28.70
CA HIS A 578 -19.88 17.46 28.87
C HIS A 578 -18.87 17.52 30.03
N GLY A 579 -17.69 18.08 29.78
CA GLY A 579 -16.63 18.23 30.79
C GLY A 579 -15.78 16.97 31.02
N ARG A 580 -14.97 16.97 32.10
CA ARG A 580 -14.06 15.86 32.45
C ARG A 580 -14.78 14.80 33.30
N THR A 581 -15.60 13.98 32.65
CA THR A 581 -16.43 12.94 33.30
C THR A 581 -15.62 11.80 33.93
N GLY A 582 -14.37 11.59 33.50
CA GLY A 582 -13.46 10.54 34.02
C GLY A 582 -13.13 10.64 35.53
N ARG A 583 -13.52 11.72 36.22
CA ARG A 583 -13.44 11.80 37.69
C ARG A 583 -14.54 10.98 38.36
N PHE A 584 -15.72 10.90 37.76
CA PHE A 584 -16.94 10.34 38.34
C PHE A 584 -17.42 9.06 37.61
N LEU A 585 -17.07 8.93 36.33
CA LEU A 585 -17.42 7.80 35.49
C LEU A 585 -16.16 7.05 35.05
N GLU A 586 -16.16 5.73 35.13
CA GLU A 586 -15.11 4.85 34.63
C GLU A 586 -15.69 3.65 33.87
N PRO A 587 -15.04 3.17 32.79
CA PRO A 587 -15.51 1.97 32.09
C PRO A 587 -15.45 0.75 33.02
N PRO A 588 -16.52 -0.05 33.12
CA PRO A 588 -16.48 -1.29 33.91
C PRO A 588 -15.50 -2.30 33.28
N PRO A 589 -14.85 -3.16 34.09
CA PRO A 589 -14.07 -4.28 33.56
C PRO A 589 -15.00 -5.31 32.90
N GLY A 590 -14.70 -5.71 31.66
CA GLY A 590 -15.52 -6.64 30.86
C GLY A 590 -16.05 -6.01 29.57
N GLU A 591 -17.30 -6.32 29.20
CA GLU A 591 -17.93 -5.79 28.00
C GLU A 591 -18.09 -4.26 28.02
N ALA A 592 -17.62 -3.61 26.96
CA ALA A 592 -17.71 -2.16 26.83
C ALA A 592 -19.18 -1.72 26.69
N SER A 593 -19.71 -1.05 27.71
CA SER A 593 -21.07 -0.52 27.70
C SER A 593 -21.08 0.98 28.04
N LEU A 594 -21.76 1.78 27.20
CA LEU A 594 -21.91 3.24 27.35
C LEU A 594 -23.15 3.58 28.19
N ASN A 595 -23.26 2.98 29.38
CA ASN A 595 -24.36 3.21 30.30
C ASN A 595 -23.87 3.93 31.57
N ILE A 596 -24.51 5.05 31.92
CA ILE A 596 -24.09 5.91 33.02
C ILE A 596 -24.11 5.21 34.38
N LEU A 597 -25.04 4.26 34.58
CA LEU A 597 -25.13 3.48 35.82
C LEU A 597 -23.96 2.51 35.91
N LYS A 598 -23.67 1.77 34.82
CA LYS A 598 -22.55 0.84 34.76
C LYS A 598 -21.19 1.52 34.86
N MET A 599 -21.11 2.77 34.39
CA MET A 599 -19.89 3.57 34.44
C MET A 599 -19.73 4.36 35.75
N ALA A 600 -20.71 4.38 36.65
CA ALA A 600 -20.64 5.17 37.87
C ALA A 600 -19.60 4.60 38.86
N ARG A 601 -18.68 5.46 39.34
CA ARG A 601 -17.69 5.08 40.36
C ARG A 601 -18.32 4.75 41.71
N GLU A 602 -17.54 4.08 42.55
CA GLU A 602 -17.91 3.73 43.93
C GLU A 602 -18.42 4.97 44.71
N GLY A 603 -19.62 4.86 45.28
CA GLY A 603 -20.31 5.95 45.97
C GLY A 603 -21.27 6.77 45.11
N LEU A 604 -21.29 6.61 43.79
CA LEU A 604 -22.21 7.30 42.88
C LEU A 604 -23.34 6.39 42.34
N HIS A 605 -23.09 5.09 42.20
CA HIS A 605 -23.99 4.16 41.52
C HIS A 605 -25.42 4.12 42.09
N HIS A 606 -25.58 3.98 43.40
CA HIS A 606 -26.90 3.83 44.04
C HIS A 606 -27.75 5.10 43.94
N ASP A 607 -27.16 6.24 44.28
CA ASP A 607 -27.86 7.53 44.29
C ASP A 607 -28.15 8.02 42.87
N LEU A 608 -27.28 7.73 41.90
CA LEU A 608 -27.53 7.97 40.48
C LEU A 608 -28.69 7.14 39.94
N ALA A 609 -28.73 5.84 40.24
CA ALA A 609 -29.84 4.97 39.84
C ALA A 609 -31.17 5.45 40.44
N THR A 610 -31.15 5.85 41.71
CA THR A 610 -32.33 6.36 42.43
C THR A 610 -32.79 7.71 41.88
N ALA A 611 -31.87 8.64 41.62
CA ALA A 611 -32.18 9.96 41.09
C ALA A 611 -32.72 9.87 39.65
N LEU A 612 -32.11 9.04 38.80
CA LEU A 612 -32.57 8.79 37.44
C LEU A 612 -33.97 8.15 37.44
N TYR A 613 -34.19 7.12 38.26
CA TYR A 613 -35.50 6.48 38.38
C TYR A 613 -36.59 7.45 38.83
N LYS A 614 -36.31 8.30 39.84
CA LYS A 614 -37.24 9.33 40.31
C LYS A 614 -37.51 10.39 39.24
N ALA A 615 -36.48 10.83 38.51
CA ALA A 615 -36.62 11.79 37.42
C ALA A 615 -37.47 11.22 36.27
N VAL A 616 -37.27 9.94 35.90
CA VAL A 616 -38.06 9.25 34.88
C VAL A 616 -39.52 9.06 35.31
N THR A 617 -39.74 8.64 36.57
CA THR A 617 -41.08 8.33 37.08
C THR A 617 -41.92 9.58 37.35
N HIS A 618 -41.30 10.64 37.88
CA HIS A 618 -42.00 11.86 38.29
C HIS A 618 -41.88 13.02 37.30
N GLN A 619 -41.04 12.90 36.25
CA GLN A 619 -40.81 13.96 35.27
C GLN A 619 -40.43 15.31 35.90
N GLN A 620 -39.63 15.26 36.96
CA GLN A 620 -39.20 16.42 37.74
C GLN A 620 -37.69 16.39 37.96
N GLU A 621 -37.12 17.56 38.20
CA GLU A 621 -35.72 17.71 38.60
C GLU A 621 -35.47 17.05 39.97
N VAL A 622 -34.44 16.22 40.05
CA VAL A 622 -34.02 15.54 41.28
C VAL A 622 -32.60 15.96 41.61
N CYS A 623 -32.43 16.62 42.75
CA CYS A 623 -31.13 17.04 43.27
C CYS A 623 -30.78 16.26 44.54
N HIS A 624 -29.55 15.75 44.62
CA HIS A 624 -29.02 15.04 45.77
C HIS A 624 -27.64 15.61 46.14
N PRO A 625 -27.58 16.54 47.11
CA PRO A 625 -26.32 17.13 47.55
C PRO A 625 -25.58 16.19 48.51
N GLY A 626 -24.23 16.28 48.54
CA GLY A 626 -23.42 15.66 49.59
C GLY A 626 -22.95 14.22 49.32
N LEU A 627 -22.94 13.76 48.06
CA LEU A 627 -22.52 12.40 47.70
C LEU A 627 -21.01 12.25 47.79
N ARG A 628 -20.54 11.22 48.50
CA ARG A 628 -19.11 10.90 48.60
C ARG A 628 -18.70 9.94 47.49
N VAL A 629 -18.09 10.46 46.44
CA VAL A 629 -17.63 9.68 45.28
C VAL A 629 -16.13 9.44 45.37
N LYS A 630 -15.69 8.20 45.20
CA LYS A 630 -14.27 7.83 45.22
C LYS A 630 -13.60 8.22 43.91
N THR A 631 -12.73 9.22 43.95
CA THR A 631 -11.99 9.74 42.80
C THR A 631 -10.49 9.46 42.97
N ASN A 632 -9.93 8.54 42.18
CA ASN A 632 -8.49 8.24 42.14
C ASN A 632 -7.83 7.98 43.52
N GLY A 633 -8.56 7.35 44.46
CA GLY A 633 -8.06 6.98 45.79
C GLY A 633 -8.59 7.82 46.96
N GLU A 634 -9.12 9.03 46.70
CA GLU A 634 -9.70 9.92 47.72
C GLU A 634 -11.21 10.11 47.51
N PHE A 635 -11.99 10.35 48.57
CA PHE A 635 -13.43 10.65 48.46
C PHE A 635 -13.66 12.14 48.29
N THR A 636 -14.34 12.54 47.21
CA THR A 636 -14.79 13.93 46.97
C THR A 636 -16.29 14.02 47.19
N THR A 637 -16.75 15.12 47.80
CA THR A 637 -18.18 15.41 47.99
C THR A 637 -18.75 16.13 46.76
N VAL A 638 -19.80 15.56 46.17
CA VAL A 638 -20.39 15.98 44.89
C VAL A 638 -21.89 16.19 45.06
N SER A 639 -22.46 17.18 44.38
CA SER A 639 -23.90 17.33 44.21
C SER A 639 -24.32 16.71 42.87
N LEU A 640 -25.28 15.80 42.91
CA LEU A 640 -25.87 15.16 41.72
C LEU A 640 -27.21 15.83 41.41
N THR A 641 -27.40 16.27 40.17
CA THR A 641 -28.68 16.81 39.70
C THR A 641 -29.10 16.10 38.42
N VAL A 642 -30.35 15.63 38.34
CA VAL A 642 -30.93 14.99 37.14
C VAL A 642 -32.15 15.78 36.70
N VAL A 643 -32.10 16.35 35.50
CA VAL A 643 -33.13 17.23 34.94
C VAL A 643 -33.75 16.59 33.69
N PRO A 644 -35.09 16.43 33.61
CA PRO A 644 -35.75 16.01 32.38
C PRO A 644 -35.71 17.13 31.33
N VAL A 645 -35.36 16.77 30.10
CA VAL A 645 -35.25 17.65 28.93
C VAL A 645 -36.26 17.19 27.89
N SER A 646 -37.31 18.00 27.70
CA SER A 646 -38.31 17.77 26.65
C SER A 646 -37.85 18.42 25.34
N LEU A 647 -37.76 17.63 24.27
CA LEU A 647 -37.58 18.11 22.90
C LEU A 647 -38.93 18.62 22.38
N ALA A 648 -39.38 19.77 22.88
CA ALA A 648 -40.51 20.48 22.30
C ALA A 648 -40.06 21.11 20.97
N SER A 649 -40.71 20.68 19.89
CA SER A 649 -40.56 21.11 18.50
C SER A 649 -40.36 22.62 18.34
N VAL A 650 -39.22 23.01 17.77
CA VAL A 650 -39.10 24.26 17.03
C VAL A 650 -39.10 23.89 15.54
N ASP A 651 -40.11 24.42 14.85
CA ASP A 651 -40.37 24.45 13.40
C ASP A 651 -41.07 23.25 12.75
N ASP A 652 -42.39 23.36 12.80
CA ASP A 652 -43.43 22.62 12.08
C ASP A 652 -43.40 22.97 10.57
N ASN A 653 -43.01 22.03 9.72
CA ASN A 653 -43.59 21.76 8.39
C ASN A 653 -42.76 20.75 7.56
N THR A 654 -42.81 19.47 7.92
CA THR A 654 -42.94 18.38 6.93
C THR A 654 -43.38 17.10 7.62
N ARG A 655 -44.56 16.60 7.25
CA ARG A 655 -45.21 15.44 7.87
C ARG A 655 -44.46 14.14 7.60
N GLY A 656 -44.31 13.34 8.67
CA GLY A 656 -44.87 11.99 8.69
C GLY A 656 -43.88 10.83 8.79
N ALA A 657 -43.45 10.49 10.01
CA ALA A 657 -43.36 9.11 10.52
C ALA A 657 -42.95 9.12 12.00
N MET A 658 -43.86 8.71 12.89
CA MET A 658 -43.58 8.08 14.20
C MET A 658 -42.41 8.68 15.01
N ALA A 659 -42.48 9.97 15.40
CA ALA A 659 -41.56 10.49 16.42
C ALA A 659 -42.08 10.08 17.80
N SER A 660 -41.49 9.05 18.40
CA SER A 660 -41.61 8.84 19.85
C SER A 660 -41.03 10.08 20.54
N GLU A 661 -41.82 10.78 21.34
CA GLU A 661 -41.34 11.81 22.28
C GLU A 661 -40.36 11.14 23.27
N GLN A 662 -39.08 11.02 22.90
CA GLN A 662 -38.07 10.53 23.81
C GLN A 662 -37.69 11.67 24.74
N THR A 663 -38.13 11.57 25.99
CA THR A 663 -37.67 12.48 27.03
C THR A 663 -36.23 12.11 27.40
N LEU A 664 -35.34 13.09 27.36
CA LEU A 664 -33.94 12.91 27.70
C LEU A 664 -33.69 13.43 29.11
N TYR A 665 -32.62 12.97 29.76
CA TYR A 665 -32.28 13.40 31.12
C TYR A 665 -30.86 13.95 31.13
N LEU A 666 -30.70 15.18 31.61
CA LEU A 666 -29.39 15.77 31.85
C LEU A 666 -28.96 15.44 33.28
N VAL A 667 -27.89 14.67 33.42
CA VAL A 667 -27.22 14.39 34.67
C VAL A 667 -26.07 15.39 34.83
N ALA A 668 -26.06 16.19 35.88
CA ALA A 668 -25.01 17.15 36.22
C ALA A 668 -24.37 16.80 37.57
N LEU A 669 -23.05 16.93 37.65
CA LEU A 669 -22.20 16.60 38.79
C LEU A 669 -21.34 17.82 39.13
N GLU A 670 -21.54 18.38 40.32
CA GLU A 670 -20.86 19.58 40.82
C GLU A 670 -20.03 19.28 42.05
N ASP A 671 -18.77 19.74 42.06
CA ASP A 671 -17.92 19.69 43.25
C ASP A 671 -18.47 20.68 44.29
N VAL A 672 -18.80 20.20 45.49
CA VAL A 672 -19.14 21.09 46.61
C VAL A 672 -17.83 21.57 47.22
N LEU A 673 -17.48 22.83 46.98
CA LEU A 673 -16.37 23.46 47.71
C LEU A 673 -16.78 23.61 49.18
N ASP A 674 -16.05 22.96 50.09
CA ASP A 674 -16.19 23.09 51.54
C ASP A 674 -16.08 24.58 51.94
N MET A 675 -17.21 25.26 52.01
CA MET A 675 -17.36 26.49 52.80
C MET A 675 -17.41 26.03 54.26
N LYS A 676 -16.25 26.09 54.93
CA LYS A 676 -16.18 26.05 56.39
C LYS A 676 -17.08 27.16 56.96
N GLU A 677 -18.25 26.79 57.46
CA GLU A 677 -18.93 27.59 58.47
C GLU A 677 -18.38 27.20 59.85
N GLU A 678 -17.50 28.06 60.35
CA GLU A 678 -17.45 28.32 61.78
C GLU A 678 -18.85 28.79 62.20
N LEU A 679 -19.51 28.03 63.07
CA LEU A 679 -20.28 28.56 64.20
C LEU A 679 -20.74 27.42 65.12
N SER A 680 -20.25 27.51 66.37
CA SER A 680 -20.86 27.03 67.60
C SER A 680 -20.43 25.67 68.17
N GLU A 681 -19.27 25.68 68.84
CA GLU A 681 -19.17 25.02 70.14
C GLU A 681 -20.00 25.78 71.19
N LYS A 682 -21.04 25.14 71.75
CA LYS A 682 -21.52 25.41 73.11
C LYS A 682 -22.34 24.24 73.68
N LYS A 683 -21.72 23.55 74.64
CA LYS A 683 -22.26 22.89 75.86
C LYS A 683 -23.39 21.84 75.75
N GLY A 684 -23.01 20.59 76.00
CA GLY A 684 -23.30 19.80 77.22
C GLY A 684 -24.69 19.78 77.90
N LEU A 685 -25.13 18.53 78.15
CA LEU A 685 -26.03 17.99 79.19
C LEU A 685 -27.56 18.19 79.08
N ALA A 686 -28.27 17.10 78.71
CA ALA A 686 -29.33 16.44 79.50
C ALA A 686 -29.88 15.18 78.79
N ALA A 687 -29.97 14.05 79.50
CA ALA A 687 -30.86 12.90 79.21
C ALA A 687 -32.22 13.14 79.95
N PRO A 688 -33.35 12.41 79.73
CA PRO A 688 -33.44 10.99 79.32
C PRO A 688 -34.64 10.53 78.42
N ASP A 689 -34.42 9.35 77.79
CA ASP A 689 -35.31 8.16 77.68
C ASP A 689 -36.77 8.28 77.18
N GLU A 690 -36.98 8.15 75.87
CA GLU A 690 -38.12 7.46 75.23
C GLU A 690 -37.68 6.94 73.85
N GLY A 691 -37.56 5.63 73.63
CA GLY A 691 -37.22 5.14 72.28
C GLY A 691 -36.83 3.67 72.06
N ARG A 692 -37.03 2.75 73.01
CA ARG A 692 -36.65 1.33 72.82
C ARG A 692 -37.53 0.51 71.84
N GLY A 693 -38.56 1.12 71.25
CA GLY A 693 -39.44 0.46 70.26
C GLY A 693 -39.07 0.70 68.80
N GLN A 694 -38.22 1.68 68.49
CA GLN A 694 -37.97 2.14 67.12
C GLN A 694 -36.64 1.62 66.53
N GLU A 695 -35.65 1.33 67.38
CA GLU A 695 -34.37 0.78 66.93
C GLU A 695 -34.49 -0.67 66.43
N LEU A 696 -35.30 -1.51 67.07
CA LEU A 696 -35.48 -2.92 66.67
C LEU A 696 -36.14 -3.08 65.30
N ALA A 697 -37.10 -2.21 64.96
CA ALA A 697 -37.77 -2.23 63.66
C ALA A 697 -36.86 -1.77 62.51
N ASP A 698 -35.96 -0.81 62.77
CA ASP A 698 -34.98 -0.31 61.79
C ASP A 698 -33.85 -1.32 61.56
N PHE A 699 -33.46 -2.08 62.59
CA PHE A 699 -32.48 -3.17 62.46
C PHE A 699 -33.04 -4.40 61.72
N GLU A 700 -34.29 -4.79 61.95
CA GLU A 700 -34.93 -5.89 61.21
C GLU A 700 -35.09 -5.54 59.72
N GLY A 701 -35.50 -4.31 59.39
CA GLY A 701 -35.57 -3.85 58.01
C GLY A 701 -34.21 -3.82 57.30
N ARG A 702 -33.13 -3.47 58.02
CA ARG A 702 -31.77 -3.49 57.47
C ARG A 702 -31.24 -4.91 57.27
N ILE A 703 -31.57 -5.84 58.16
CA ILE A 703 -31.18 -7.25 58.05
C ILE A 703 -31.88 -7.92 56.88
N ASP A 704 -33.17 -7.65 56.66
CA ASP A 704 -33.91 -8.22 55.54
C ASP A 704 -33.45 -7.65 54.19
N ALA A 705 -33.12 -6.35 54.14
CA ALA A 705 -32.50 -5.74 52.95
C ALA A 705 -31.13 -6.38 52.62
N LEU A 706 -30.28 -6.61 53.63
CA LEU A 706 -28.97 -7.26 53.47
C LEU A 706 -29.09 -8.73 53.05
N ARG A 707 -30.08 -9.47 53.58
CA ARG A 707 -30.37 -10.85 53.17
C ARG A 707 -30.83 -10.94 51.73
N GLN A 708 -31.65 -9.99 51.30
CA GLN A 708 -32.12 -9.91 49.92
C GLN A 708 -30.98 -9.55 48.95
N GLU A 709 -30.07 -8.66 49.36
CA GLU A 709 -28.85 -8.34 48.60
C GLU A 709 -27.90 -9.54 48.47
N LEU A 710 -27.69 -10.29 49.56
CA LEU A 710 -26.87 -11.50 49.55
C LEU A 710 -27.45 -12.55 48.60
N ARG A 711 -28.76 -12.79 48.66
CA ARG A 711 -29.43 -13.77 47.79
C ARG A 711 -29.30 -13.42 46.31
N ILE A 712 -29.45 -12.13 45.96
CA ILE A 712 -29.26 -11.66 44.57
C ILE A 712 -27.80 -11.82 44.12
N LYS A 713 -26.83 -11.53 45.02
CA LYS A 713 -25.41 -11.73 44.72
C LYS A 713 -25.03 -13.21 44.56
N GLU A 714 -25.60 -14.09 45.37
CA GLU A 714 -25.42 -15.54 45.24
C GLU A 714 -25.99 -16.06 43.92
N GLU A 715 -27.21 -15.67 43.54
CA GLU A 715 -27.80 -16.03 42.25
C GLU A 715 -27.01 -15.47 41.05
N TYR A 716 -26.44 -14.27 41.17
CA TYR A 716 -25.59 -13.68 40.15
C TYR A 716 -24.24 -14.42 40.01
N LEU A 717 -23.60 -14.78 41.14
CA LEU A 717 -22.36 -15.55 41.12
C LEU A 717 -22.58 -16.95 40.54
N GLN A 718 -23.69 -17.60 40.88
CA GLN A 718 -24.01 -18.92 40.37
C GLN A 718 -24.21 -18.91 38.84
N ARG A 719 -24.91 -17.90 38.30
CA ARG A 719 -25.04 -17.73 36.84
C ARG A 719 -23.71 -17.49 36.14
N ASN A 720 -22.84 -16.66 36.72
CA ASN A 720 -21.52 -16.42 36.14
C ASN A 720 -20.62 -17.67 36.17
N ILE A 721 -20.73 -18.49 37.20
CA ILE A 721 -20.01 -19.77 37.26
C ILE A 721 -20.52 -20.71 36.17
N GLU A 722 -21.84 -20.83 36.01
CA GLU A 722 -22.44 -21.66 34.95
C GLU A 722 -22.08 -21.16 33.52
N GLU A 723 -22.05 -19.85 33.30
CA GLU A 723 -21.59 -19.27 32.02
C GLU A 723 -20.08 -19.49 31.79
N LEU A 724 -19.25 -19.38 32.83
CA LEU A 724 -17.82 -19.67 32.74
C LEU A 724 -17.55 -21.15 32.46
N ASP A 725 -18.27 -22.05 33.11
CA ASP A 725 -18.15 -23.49 32.88
C ASP A 725 -18.60 -23.85 31.46
N SER A 726 -19.72 -23.29 30.98
CA SER A 726 -20.17 -23.46 29.58
C SER A 726 -19.14 -22.93 28.58
N SER A 727 -18.56 -21.76 28.82
CA SER A 727 -17.53 -21.18 27.95
C SER A 727 -16.25 -22.02 27.96
N ASN A 728 -15.93 -22.64 29.09
CA ASN A 728 -14.76 -23.50 29.23
C ASN A 728 -14.97 -24.85 28.52
N GLU A 729 -16.16 -25.43 28.57
CA GLU A 729 -16.53 -26.62 27.79
C GLU A 729 -16.51 -26.35 26.28
N GLU A 730 -17.04 -25.21 25.81
CA GLU A 730 -16.93 -24.82 24.41
C GLU A 730 -15.47 -24.63 23.98
N MET A 731 -14.65 -24.00 24.81
CA MET A 731 -13.23 -23.80 24.54
C MET A 731 -12.48 -25.15 24.48
N GLN A 732 -12.81 -26.10 25.35
CA GLN A 732 -12.26 -27.46 25.29
C GLN A 732 -12.66 -28.18 24.01
N SER A 733 -13.94 -28.10 23.61
CA SER A 733 -14.43 -28.68 22.35
C SER A 733 -13.73 -28.11 21.12
N VAL A 734 -13.52 -26.79 21.07
CA VAL A 734 -12.79 -26.14 19.97
C VAL A 734 -11.32 -26.57 19.96
N ASN A 735 -10.72 -26.79 21.13
CA ASN A 735 -9.35 -27.25 21.23
C ASN A 735 -9.18 -28.71 20.77
N GLU A 736 -10.15 -29.58 21.08
CA GLU A 736 -10.21 -30.96 20.57
C GLU A 736 -10.40 -30.99 19.05
N GLU A 737 -11.27 -30.14 18.50
CA GLU A 737 -11.46 -30.02 17.06
C GLU A 737 -10.19 -29.51 16.37
N LEU A 738 -9.52 -28.49 16.92
CA LEU A 738 -8.23 -28.01 16.43
C LEU A 738 -7.17 -29.11 16.45
N GLN A 739 -7.09 -29.88 17.54
CA GLN A 739 -6.16 -31.00 17.62
C GLN A 739 -6.46 -32.06 16.55
N SER A 740 -7.73 -32.41 16.34
CA SER A 740 -8.14 -33.34 15.28
C SER A 740 -7.78 -32.82 13.88
N THR A 741 -7.99 -31.54 13.60
CA THR A 741 -7.60 -30.95 12.29
C THR A 741 -6.08 -30.94 12.10
N ASN A 742 -5.33 -30.81 13.19
CA ASN A 742 -3.88 -30.83 13.14
C ASN A 742 -3.34 -32.26 12.90
N GLU A 743 -3.96 -33.28 13.50
CA GLU A 743 -3.67 -34.70 13.22
C GLU A 743 -4.02 -35.07 11.76
N GLU A 744 -5.14 -34.55 11.22
CA GLU A 744 -5.51 -34.75 9.82
C GLU A 744 -4.53 -34.06 8.84
N LEU A 745 -3.99 -32.89 9.21
CA LEU A 745 -2.96 -32.21 8.43
C LEU A 745 -1.62 -32.95 8.46
N GLU A 746 -1.21 -33.46 9.63
CA GLU A 746 0.03 -34.25 9.75
C GLU A 746 -0.06 -35.53 8.91
N THR A 747 -1.20 -36.24 8.96
CA THR A 747 -1.40 -37.44 8.12
C THR A 747 -1.39 -37.11 6.63
N SER A 748 -2.04 -36.02 6.20
CA SER A 748 -1.98 -35.57 4.80
C SER A 748 -0.56 -35.19 4.37
N GLN A 749 0.23 -34.61 5.27
CA GLN A 749 1.63 -34.29 5.02
C GLN A 749 2.49 -35.57 4.87
N GLU A 750 2.26 -36.59 5.70
CA GLU A 750 2.94 -37.90 5.58
C GLU A 750 2.60 -38.59 4.25
N GLU A 751 1.35 -38.56 3.82
CA GLU A 751 0.93 -39.11 2.51
C GLU A 751 1.61 -38.39 1.34
N LEU A 752 1.68 -37.06 1.37
CA LEU A 752 2.38 -36.27 0.33
C LEU A 752 3.88 -36.55 0.30
N GLN A 753 4.48 -36.76 1.47
CA GLN A 753 5.90 -37.10 1.55
C GLN A 753 6.16 -38.50 0.97
N SER A 754 5.31 -39.48 1.25
CA SER A 754 5.39 -40.82 0.66
C SER A 754 5.26 -40.78 -0.86
N VAL A 755 4.31 -40.01 -1.41
CA VAL A 755 4.14 -39.85 -2.87
C VAL A 755 5.37 -39.20 -3.52
N ASN A 756 5.99 -38.23 -2.85
CA ASN A 756 7.22 -37.62 -3.34
C ASN A 756 8.40 -38.59 -3.36
N GLU A 757 8.51 -39.46 -2.35
CA GLU A 757 9.56 -40.50 -2.29
C GLU A 757 9.37 -41.55 -3.41
N GLU A 758 8.13 -41.95 -3.70
CA GLU A 758 7.82 -42.82 -4.84
C GLU A 758 8.17 -42.15 -6.17
N LEU A 759 7.79 -40.87 -6.36
CA LEU A 759 8.12 -40.12 -7.58
C LEU A 759 9.63 -39.94 -7.78
N ALA A 760 10.38 -39.67 -6.71
CA ALA A 760 11.83 -39.56 -6.77
C ALA A 760 12.48 -40.88 -7.18
N THR A 761 11.97 -42.00 -6.67
CA THR A 761 12.44 -43.35 -7.02
C THR A 761 12.18 -43.65 -8.50
N VAL A 762 10.95 -43.39 -8.99
CA VAL A 762 10.59 -43.58 -10.40
C VAL A 762 11.44 -42.69 -11.33
N ASN A 763 11.72 -41.45 -10.94
CA ASN A 763 12.59 -40.57 -11.70
C ASN A 763 14.03 -41.08 -11.77
N SER A 764 14.56 -41.64 -10.67
CA SER A 764 15.90 -42.24 -10.66
C SER A 764 15.98 -43.46 -11.58
N GLU A 765 14.94 -44.30 -11.60
CA GLU A 765 14.85 -45.44 -12.53
C GLU A 765 14.79 -44.99 -14.00
N LEU A 766 14.01 -43.95 -14.29
CA LEU A 766 13.92 -43.37 -15.64
C LEU A 766 15.27 -42.79 -16.10
N GLN A 767 15.96 -42.05 -15.25
CA GLN A 767 17.30 -41.53 -15.55
C GLN A 767 18.29 -42.65 -15.82
N THR A 768 18.26 -43.72 -15.03
CA THR A 768 19.10 -44.90 -15.25
C THR A 768 18.81 -45.53 -16.62
N LYS A 769 17.53 -45.72 -16.98
CA LYS A 769 17.16 -46.25 -18.31
C LYS A 769 17.60 -45.35 -19.46
N VAL A 770 17.55 -44.04 -19.30
CA VAL A 770 18.03 -43.08 -20.31
C VAL A 770 19.55 -43.21 -20.50
N ILE A 771 20.31 -43.35 -19.41
CA ILE A 771 21.76 -43.56 -19.46
C ILE A 771 22.09 -44.89 -20.15
N ASP A 772 21.38 -45.98 -19.82
CA ASP A 772 21.59 -47.29 -20.44
C ASP A 772 21.26 -47.26 -21.95
N LEU A 773 20.17 -46.60 -22.35
CA LEU A 773 19.82 -46.41 -23.76
C LEU A 773 20.87 -45.58 -24.50
N SER A 774 21.36 -44.51 -23.88
CA SER A 774 22.43 -43.67 -24.44
C SER A 774 23.72 -44.47 -24.63
N ARG A 775 24.11 -45.29 -23.63
CA ARG A 775 25.27 -46.18 -23.73
C ARG A 775 25.09 -47.21 -24.85
N ALA A 776 23.95 -47.90 -24.91
CA ALA A 776 23.68 -48.88 -25.98
C ALA A 776 23.68 -48.24 -27.38
N ASN A 777 23.13 -47.03 -27.52
CA ASN A 777 23.13 -46.30 -28.79
C ASN A 777 24.55 -45.82 -29.18
N ASN A 778 25.36 -45.40 -28.20
CA ASN A 778 26.77 -45.05 -28.43
C ASN A 778 27.60 -46.28 -28.81
N ASP A 779 27.41 -47.42 -28.13
CA ASP A 779 28.08 -48.68 -28.46
C ASP A 779 27.70 -49.15 -29.87
N MET A 780 26.42 -49.03 -30.23
CA MET A 780 25.94 -49.29 -31.60
C MET A 780 26.60 -48.35 -32.61
N ASN A 781 26.61 -47.04 -32.37
CA ASN A 781 27.24 -46.07 -33.26
C ASN A 781 28.75 -46.33 -33.41
N ASN A 782 29.44 -46.70 -32.33
CA ASN A 782 30.86 -47.04 -32.35
C ASN A 782 31.12 -48.33 -33.13
N LEU A 783 30.25 -49.34 -33.00
CA LEU A 783 30.32 -50.56 -33.80
C LEU A 783 30.13 -50.26 -35.29
N LEU A 784 29.13 -49.44 -35.64
CA LEU A 784 28.84 -49.02 -37.01
C LEU A 784 30.00 -48.22 -37.60
N ALA A 785 30.57 -47.28 -36.84
CA ALA A 785 31.73 -46.50 -37.27
C ALA A 785 33.00 -47.35 -37.42
N GLY A 786 33.14 -48.43 -36.63
CA GLY A 786 34.29 -49.32 -36.66
C GLY A 786 34.26 -50.40 -37.73
N THR A 787 33.13 -50.62 -38.43
CA THR A 787 33.01 -51.75 -39.36
C THR A 787 33.43 -51.46 -40.81
N ASP A 788 33.74 -50.22 -41.21
CA ASP A 788 34.18 -49.84 -42.59
C ASP A 788 33.34 -50.46 -43.74
N ILE A 789 32.09 -50.85 -43.44
CA ILE A 789 31.12 -51.44 -44.36
C ILE A 789 29.90 -50.52 -44.35
N GLY A 790 29.49 -50.02 -45.51
CA GLY A 790 28.25 -49.24 -45.62
C GLY A 790 27.04 -50.10 -45.25
N MET A 791 26.32 -49.73 -44.19
CA MET A 791 25.15 -50.46 -43.68
C MET A 791 23.92 -49.55 -43.71
N ILE A 792 22.86 -50.01 -44.37
CA ILE A 792 21.57 -49.32 -44.42
C ILE A 792 20.58 -50.12 -43.58
N PHE A 793 20.04 -49.50 -42.54
CA PHE A 793 18.98 -50.09 -41.73
C PHE A 793 17.63 -49.70 -42.32
N VAL A 794 16.83 -50.70 -42.65
CA VAL A 794 15.48 -50.52 -43.16
C VAL A 794 14.45 -51.12 -42.20
N ASP A 795 13.27 -50.51 -42.17
CA ASP A 795 12.13 -51.09 -41.45
C ASP A 795 11.50 -52.26 -42.22
N HIS A 796 10.48 -52.89 -41.64
CA HIS A 796 9.72 -53.98 -42.28
C HIS A 796 9.02 -53.58 -43.60
N GLN A 797 8.97 -52.29 -43.92
CA GLN A 797 8.40 -51.72 -45.14
C GLN A 797 9.48 -51.23 -46.11
N LEU A 798 10.75 -51.62 -45.88
CA LEU A 798 11.93 -51.25 -46.67
C LEU A 798 12.23 -49.74 -46.70
N ARG A 799 11.75 -48.98 -45.70
CA ARG A 799 12.08 -47.56 -45.56
C ARG A 799 13.37 -47.41 -44.76
N ILE A 800 14.27 -46.56 -45.25
CA ILE A 800 15.55 -46.27 -44.61
C ILE A 800 15.30 -45.57 -43.27
N GLN A 801 15.72 -46.19 -42.17
CA GLN A 801 15.67 -45.62 -40.82
C GLN A 801 17.01 -44.99 -40.41
N ARG A 802 18.13 -45.60 -40.80
CA ARG A 802 19.50 -45.13 -40.58
C ARG A 802 20.39 -45.57 -41.75
N PHE A 803 21.37 -44.77 -42.13
CA PHE A 803 22.30 -45.01 -43.23
C PHE A 803 23.72 -44.59 -42.88
#